data_AF-A0A811V0D0-F1
#
_entry.id   AF-A0A811V0D0-F1
#
_cell.length_a   1.000
_cell.length_b   1.000
_cell.length_c   1.000
_cell.angle_alpha   90.00
_cell.angle_beta   90.00
_cell.angle_gamma   90.00
#
_symmetry.space_group_name_H-M   'P 1'
#
loop_
_entity.id
_entity.type
_entity.pdbx_description
1 polymer ?
#
loop_
_entity_poly.entity_id
_entity_poly.type
_entity_poly.pdbx_seq_one_letter_code
_entity_poly.pdbx_strand_id
1 'polypeptide(L)'
;MEGVDNVNIGNIANFTAALTKAFEVLEQFRTEQRGAQCNQAIMIVSDGAPFTYADVFEQYNWRDLPFKPVRVFTYLIGKEVADVKDIKWMACANQGYYVHLSDMAEVREMVLNYIPVMARPLVLGKNDHPVVWTQVYADFIDPKMSDWLWETKQCDDQREDVLEFRREGYRMLEPNEVHKRIYLRNKAAWNQPLESDTYQFMTTVSMPVYDRRMNATKIANLLGVAGTDVPIRDIKRMLSPFLLGVNGYAFIVTNNGYILFHPDFRPIFQGNILKPAYNSVDMIEVELLDDDRAARDFNPVLLTIRDSIINQSTGSKWMLVKNHFDEMKRVARIKRQYYWRAIPNTPFTLVITYPEQYGVHRLAIRAENEIHRMNIKGENLLNYFGGKRWRIHPTWLYCKHNNKTFATPEEELVWFLNKMSQPGWRWPLSRSALPPEHAALMFCDRQLMQSLVFDARVTEWFSKNTSFNSKDDKGNEFKQRFGITVAFLATHSGLTRWQEFHSNMAEEAGAGEVFSEQNKRAIDEMWYKRAVDQHFVHKDSFVYSVPFDAGDLGEEITVTASNAVFHTESAKSAPAAVVGFQFHHSALDKLFRNITGNGCAVEDRECYVIDNNGFIIISPYRQEIGKFFGEINGGIMLRLVEEKVFKQVVVYDYQAVCFESSGDMNASNSLLSPLFHVLRALKWLLHTALWYIVQFTNTAIAEFIDPYIDEDMSDYPASTKTTDWLRLVTLHRTRLKSCDMQRVLYLMYNEKDNVAFNMTAHVCERPFVVLPIPNSNMILLVIDQRCPRDPSIQLSVNPADIHYPLDKNQTFACYKNDREFSRVRPVSCINRHINESSIELCGKAGSIYINVILLMLGLSLCRYL
;
A
#
# COMPACT_ATOMS: atom_id res chain seq x y z
N MET A 1 -18.72 4.53 -11.84
CA MET A 1 -18.83 4.32 -13.31
C MET A 1 -19.88 3.26 -13.65
N GLU A 2 -20.00 2.18 -12.87
CA GLU A 2 -21.05 1.15 -13.05
C GLU A 2 -22.46 1.71 -13.33
N GLY A 3 -22.89 2.77 -12.65
CA GLY A 3 -24.20 3.38 -12.89
C GLY A 3 -24.38 4.10 -14.23
N VAL A 4 -23.30 4.62 -14.83
CA VAL A 4 -23.32 5.28 -16.15
C VAL A 4 -23.17 4.25 -17.26
N ASP A 5 -22.31 3.25 -17.07
CA ASP A 5 -22.06 2.18 -18.06
C ASP A 5 -23.31 1.31 -18.30
N ASN A 6 -24.19 1.21 -17.31
CA ASN A 6 -25.44 0.44 -17.36
C ASN A 6 -26.65 1.28 -17.85
N VAL A 7 -26.45 2.52 -18.29
CA VAL A 7 -27.56 3.36 -18.80
C VAL A 7 -28.00 2.86 -20.17
N ASN A 8 -29.22 2.32 -20.23
CA ASN A 8 -29.87 1.98 -21.49
C ASN A 8 -30.60 3.20 -22.06
N ILE A 9 -30.32 3.52 -23.32
CA ILE A 9 -30.95 4.65 -24.02
C ILE A 9 -32.31 4.19 -24.55
N GLY A 10 -33.39 4.87 -24.13
CA GLY A 10 -34.74 4.63 -24.62
C GLY A 10 -35.69 5.78 -24.30
N ASN A 11 -36.68 6.02 -25.18
CA ASN A 11 -37.66 7.12 -25.15
C ASN A 11 -37.13 8.51 -25.58
N ILE A 12 -38.06 9.45 -25.73
CA ILE A 12 -37.82 10.85 -26.13
C ILE A 12 -37.17 11.63 -24.97
N ALA A 13 -36.20 12.48 -25.28
CA ALA A 13 -35.52 13.33 -24.29
C ALA A 13 -36.48 14.38 -23.69
N ASN A 14 -36.68 14.33 -22.37
CA ASN A 14 -37.49 15.31 -21.63
C ASN A 14 -36.58 16.26 -20.82
N PHE A 15 -36.19 17.37 -21.46
CA PHE A 15 -35.33 18.39 -20.85
C PHE A 15 -36.01 19.12 -19.68
N THR A 16 -37.31 19.40 -19.78
CA THR A 16 -38.04 20.13 -18.73
C THR A 16 -38.01 19.36 -17.42
N ALA A 17 -38.32 18.06 -17.44
CA ALA A 17 -38.27 17.21 -16.25
C ALA A 17 -36.84 17.09 -15.69
N ALA A 18 -35.84 16.90 -16.56
CA ALA A 18 -34.44 16.76 -16.16
C ALA A 18 -33.88 18.04 -15.51
N LEU A 19 -34.11 19.21 -16.13
CA LEU A 19 -33.65 20.50 -15.62
C LEU A 19 -34.35 20.86 -14.32
N THR A 20 -35.68 20.67 -14.24
CA THR A 20 -36.45 20.91 -13.01
C THR A 20 -35.89 20.06 -11.88
N LYS A 21 -35.67 18.76 -12.13
CA LYS A 21 -35.11 17.87 -11.10
C LYS A 21 -33.70 18.27 -10.68
N ALA A 22 -32.86 18.70 -11.62
CA ALA A 22 -31.51 19.16 -11.32
C ALA A 22 -31.51 20.41 -10.43
N PHE A 23 -32.38 21.38 -10.71
CA PHE A 23 -32.52 22.58 -9.88
C PHE A 23 -33.09 22.26 -8.49
N GLU A 24 -34.10 21.41 -8.39
CA GLU A 24 -34.65 20.96 -7.09
C GLU A 24 -33.58 20.32 -6.22
N VAL A 25 -32.75 19.44 -6.79
CA VAL A 25 -31.66 18.79 -6.07
C VAL A 25 -30.63 19.83 -5.60
N LEU A 26 -30.20 20.75 -6.47
CA LEU A 26 -29.24 21.80 -6.09
C LEU A 26 -29.80 22.76 -5.02
N GLU A 27 -31.10 23.07 -5.08
CA GLU A 27 -31.80 23.89 -4.09
C GLU A 27 -31.91 23.18 -2.74
N GLN A 28 -32.22 21.87 -2.75
CA GLN A 28 -32.24 21.04 -1.54
C GLN A 28 -30.86 21.03 -0.84
N PHE A 29 -29.78 20.79 -1.58
CA PHE A 29 -28.42 20.80 -1.00
C PHE A 29 -28.03 22.18 -0.45
N ARG A 30 -28.49 23.26 -1.09
CA ARG A 30 -28.26 24.63 -0.62
C ARG A 30 -29.01 24.92 0.68
N THR A 31 -30.28 24.51 0.78
CA THR A 31 -31.15 24.76 1.94
C THR A 31 -30.79 23.88 3.14
N GLU A 32 -30.52 22.60 2.93
CA GLU A 32 -30.07 21.66 3.98
C GLU A 32 -28.62 21.90 4.45
N GLN A 33 -27.95 22.87 3.85
CA GLN A 33 -26.52 23.13 4.02
C GLN A 33 -25.62 21.90 3.85
N ARG A 34 -25.90 21.07 2.85
CA ARG A 34 -25.14 19.87 2.52
C ARG A 34 -24.20 20.07 1.33
N GLY A 35 -23.20 19.20 1.24
CA GLY A 35 -22.17 19.25 0.19
C GLY A 35 -21.18 20.41 0.34
N ALA A 36 -20.58 20.81 -0.78
CA ALA A 36 -19.49 21.80 -0.82
C ALA A 36 -19.96 23.25 -0.55
N GLN A 37 -21.25 23.54 -0.76
CA GLN A 37 -21.84 24.89 -0.62
C GLN A 37 -21.03 26.02 -1.29
N CYS A 38 -20.38 25.73 -2.42
CA CYS A 38 -19.55 26.69 -3.12
C CYS A 38 -20.09 27.00 -4.51
N ASN A 39 -19.45 26.50 -5.57
CA ASN A 39 -19.96 26.63 -6.93
C ASN A 39 -21.01 25.55 -7.20
N GLN A 40 -22.16 25.95 -7.76
CA GLN A 40 -23.17 25.02 -8.26
C GLN A 40 -23.19 25.10 -9.79
N ALA A 41 -23.17 23.94 -10.44
CA ALA A 41 -23.18 23.85 -11.89
C ALA A 41 -24.01 22.66 -12.37
N ILE A 42 -24.62 22.82 -13.54
CA ILE A 42 -25.30 21.76 -14.28
C ILE A 42 -24.55 21.57 -15.59
N MET A 43 -24.17 20.32 -15.90
CA MET A 43 -23.52 19.96 -17.17
C MET A 43 -24.49 19.10 -17.97
N ILE A 44 -24.95 19.60 -19.11
CA ILE A 44 -25.90 18.93 -19.99
C ILE A 44 -25.10 18.28 -21.12
N VAL A 45 -25.23 16.96 -21.27
CA VAL A 45 -24.62 16.19 -22.37
C VAL A 45 -25.75 15.72 -23.28
N SER A 46 -25.74 16.15 -24.53
CA SER A 46 -26.81 15.86 -25.48
C SER A 46 -26.34 15.97 -26.92
N ASP A 47 -27.04 15.32 -27.84
CA ASP A 47 -26.93 15.46 -29.30
C ASP A 47 -27.71 16.66 -29.85
N GLY A 48 -28.57 17.31 -29.06
CA GLY A 48 -29.29 18.52 -29.47
C GLY A 48 -30.42 18.90 -28.50
N ALA A 49 -30.89 20.14 -28.58
CA ALA A 49 -32.03 20.61 -27.81
C ALA A 49 -33.10 21.20 -28.74
N PRO A 50 -34.38 20.80 -28.61
CA PRO A 50 -35.42 21.29 -29.53
C PRO A 50 -35.84 22.74 -29.26
N PHE A 51 -35.66 23.23 -28.02
CA PHE A 51 -36.01 24.59 -27.59
C PHE A 51 -35.02 25.09 -26.52
N THR A 52 -35.08 26.38 -26.20
CA THR A 52 -34.23 27.04 -25.20
C THR A 52 -34.65 26.83 -23.74
N TYR A 53 -35.89 26.40 -23.50
CA TYR A 53 -36.46 26.17 -22.15
C TYR A 53 -36.30 27.36 -21.19
N ALA A 54 -36.41 28.59 -21.70
CA ALA A 54 -36.21 29.83 -20.94
C ALA A 54 -37.05 29.90 -19.65
N ASP A 55 -38.30 29.46 -19.70
CA ASP A 55 -39.25 29.47 -18.58
C ASP A 55 -38.70 28.78 -17.32
N VAL A 56 -37.97 27.67 -17.49
CA VAL A 56 -37.36 26.92 -16.37
C VAL A 56 -36.22 27.73 -15.74
N PHE A 57 -35.39 28.39 -16.55
CA PHE A 57 -34.29 29.22 -16.05
C PHE A 57 -34.80 30.48 -15.36
N GLU A 58 -35.87 31.09 -15.88
CA GLU A 58 -36.55 32.23 -15.25
C GLU A 58 -37.09 31.86 -13.86
N GLN A 59 -37.74 30.70 -13.75
CA GLN A 59 -38.33 30.25 -12.50
C GLN A 59 -37.30 29.87 -11.43
N TYR A 60 -36.19 29.21 -11.79
CA TYR A 60 -35.26 28.63 -10.82
C TYR A 60 -33.93 29.40 -10.66
N ASN A 61 -33.40 30.00 -11.72
CA ASN A 61 -32.04 30.56 -11.73
C ASN A 61 -32.00 32.10 -11.85
N TRP A 62 -32.99 32.75 -12.45
CA TRP A 62 -32.97 34.21 -12.71
C TRP A 62 -33.80 35.04 -11.73
N ARG A 63 -34.04 34.53 -10.51
CA ARG A 63 -34.79 35.25 -9.47
C ARG A 63 -34.11 36.55 -9.01
N ASP A 64 -32.78 36.54 -8.87
CA ASP A 64 -32.00 37.62 -8.26
C ASP A 64 -30.95 38.22 -9.24
N LEU A 65 -31.38 38.68 -10.42
CA LEU A 65 -30.46 39.29 -11.40
C LEU A 65 -29.72 40.52 -10.82
N PRO A 66 -28.42 40.72 -11.12
CA PRO A 66 -27.60 40.01 -12.11
C PRO A 66 -26.94 38.71 -11.60
N PHE A 67 -27.25 38.27 -10.38
CA PHE A 67 -26.67 37.07 -9.79
C PHE A 67 -27.41 35.82 -10.24
N LYS A 68 -26.67 34.84 -10.76
CA LYS A 68 -27.19 33.53 -11.16
C LYS A 68 -26.49 32.47 -10.30
N PRO A 69 -27.20 31.80 -9.37
CA PRO A 69 -26.59 30.88 -8.42
C PRO A 69 -26.01 29.61 -9.09
N VAL A 70 -26.59 29.18 -10.22
CA VAL A 70 -26.20 27.94 -10.90
C VAL A 70 -25.67 28.26 -12.30
N ARG A 71 -24.50 27.71 -12.63
CA ARG A 71 -23.90 27.82 -13.97
C ARG A 71 -24.29 26.64 -14.85
N VAL A 72 -24.59 26.87 -16.12
CA VAL A 72 -25.02 25.79 -17.03
C VAL A 72 -24.01 25.59 -18.15
N PHE A 73 -23.42 24.40 -18.22
CA PHE A 73 -22.52 23.99 -19.28
C PHE A 73 -23.24 23.02 -20.21
N THR A 74 -23.00 23.14 -21.51
CA THR A 74 -23.65 22.28 -22.50
C THR A 74 -22.60 21.65 -23.41
N TYR A 75 -22.62 20.33 -23.49
CA TYR A 75 -21.75 19.50 -24.31
C TYR A 75 -22.60 18.85 -25.41
N LEU A 76 -22.39 19.33 -26.64
CA LEU A 76 -23.05 18.80 -27.83
C LEU A 76 -22.23 17.65 -28.39
N ILE A 77 -22.77 16.44 -28.46
CA ILE A 77 -22.07 15.25 -28.98
C ILE A 77 -22.61 14.90 -30.37
N GLY A 78 -21.72 14.73 -31.34
CA GLY A 78 -22.08 14.25 -32.67
C GLY A 78 -21.34 14.95 -33.80
N LYS A 79 -21.16 14.25 -34.92
CA LYS A 79 -20.50 14.79 -36.12
C LYS A 79 -21.43 15.66 -36.96
N GLU A 80 -22.71 15.32 -37.02
CA GLU A 80 -23.74 16.06 -37.76
C GLU A 80 -24.79 16.53 -36.76
N VAL A 81 -24.90 17.84 -36.57
CA VAL A 81 -25.79 18.42 -35.56
C VAL A 81 -26.58 19.57 -36.14
N ALA A 82 -27.91 19.48 -36.09
CA ALA A 82 -28.82 20.43 -36.73
C ALA A 82 -29.10 21.67 -35.87
N ASP A 83 -29.18 21.52 -34.55
CA ASP A 83 -29.72 22.56 -33.65
C ASP A 83 -28.71 23.01 -32.58
N VAL A 84 -27.67 23.72 -33.01
CA VAL A 84 -26.61 24.27 -32.14
C VAL A 84 -27.07 25.52 -31.37
N LYS A 85 -28.02 26.28 -31.94
CA LYS A 85 -28.38 27.62 -31.45
C LYS A 85 -28.96 27.60 -30.04
N ASP A 86 -29.93 26.72 -29.80
CA ASP A 86 -30.69 26.70 -28.55
C ASP A 86 -29.87 26.13 -27.40
N ILE A 87 -29.11 25.06 -27.65
CA ILE A 87 -28.19 24.48 -26.67
C ILE A 87 -27.08 25.46 -26.29
N LYS A 88 -26.52 26.20 -27.26
CA LYS A 88 -25.54 27.25 -26.99
C LYS A 88 -26.17 28.38 -26.18
N TRP A 89 -27.39 28.81 -26.53
CA TRP A 89 -28.09 29.86 -25.79
C TRP A 89 -28.28 29.49 -24.31
N MET A 90 -28.65 28.24 -24.01
CA MET A 90 -28.80 27.77 -22.62
C MET A 90 -27.53 27.96 -21.79
N ALA A 91 -26.35 27.66 -22.35
CA ALA A 91 -25.08 27.87 -21.65
C ALA A 91 -24.73 29.36 -21.50
N CYS A 92 -24.86 30.14 -22.58
CA CYS A 92 -24.48 31.56 -22.58
C CYS A 92 -25.37 32.39 -21.65
N ALA A 93 -26.68 32.11 -21.64
CA ALA A 93 -27.63 32.81 -20.80
C ALA A 93 -27.42 32.51 -19.30
N ASN A 94 -26.77 31.42 -18.94
CA ASN A 94 -26.55 31.01 -17.54
C ASN A 94 -25.07 31.05 -17.12
N GLN A 95 -24.28 31.98 -17.69
CA GLN A 95 -22.87 32.21 -17.32
C GLN A 95 -21.96 30.97 -17.39
N GLY A 96 -22.29 30.00 -18.22
CA GLY A 96 -21.49 28.81 -18.42
C GLY A 96 -20.71 28.83 -19.72
N TYR A 97 -20.50 27.65 -20.30
CA TYR A 97 -19.73 27.47 -21.52
C TYR A 97 -20.28 26.35 -22.40
N TYR A 98 -20.26 26.58 -23.71
CA TYR A 98 -20.71 25.65 -24.73
C TYR A 98 -19.50 24.93 -25.35
N VAL A 99 -19.59 23.61 -25.53
CA VAL A 99 -18.56 22.76 -26.11
C VAL A 99 -19.21 21.82 -27.13
N HIS A 100 -18.60 21.68 -28.31
CA HIS A 100 -18.98 20.70 -29.33
C HIS A 100 -17.94 19.58 -29.35
N LEU A 101 -18.39 18.34 -29.23
CA LEU A 101 -17.60 17.12 -29.22
C LEU A 101 -17.91 16.30 -30.48
N SER A 102 -17.04 16.41 -31.47
CA SER A 102 -17.13 15.66 -32.74
C SER A 102 -16.36 14.33 -32.72
N ASP A 103 -15.26 14.28 -31.97
CA ASP A 103 -14.36 13.13 -31.89
C ASP A 103 -14.06 12.74 -30.44
N MET A 104 -13.86 11.44 -30.21
CA MET A 104 -13.50 10.87 -28.91
C MET A 104 -12.12 11.37 -28.44
N ALA A 105 -11.21 11.66 -29.36
CA ALA A 105 -9.87 12.17 -29.03
C ALA A 105 -9.93 13.57 -28.39
N GLU A 106 -10.90 14.41 -28.78
CA GLU A 106 -11.04 15.79 -28.30
C GLU A 106 -11.69 15.87 -26.91
N VAL A 107 -12.42 14.83 -26.50
CA VAL A 107 -13.20 14.80 -25.24
C VAL A 107 -12.35 15.18 -24.04
N ARG A 108 -11.12 14.64 -23.94
CA ARG A 108 -10.24 14.86 -22.79
C ARG A 108 -9.89 16.34 -22.61
N GLU A 109 -9.62 17.06 -23.69
CA GLU A 109 -9.26 18.48 -23.65
C GLU A 109 -10.51 19.36 -23.49
N MET A 110 -11.53 19.06 -24.29
CA MET A 110 -12.75 19.86 -24.38
C MET A 110 -13.59 19.84 -23.10
N VAL A 111 -13.61 18.71 -22.38
CA VAL A 111 -14.31 18.62 -21.09
C VAL A 111 -13.69 19.55 -20.05
N LEU A 112 -12.39 19.81 -20.06
CA LEU A 112 -11.70 20.65 -19.05
C LEU A 112 -12.00 22.15 -19.17
N ASN A 113 -12.64 22.60 -20.26
CA ASN A 113 -12.94 24.02 -20.52
C ASN A 113 -13.90 24.68 -19.50
N TYR A 114 -14.58 23.90 -18.64
CA TYR A 114 -15.39 24.48 -17.57
C TYR A 114 -14.54 25.13 -16.47
N ILE A 115 -13.31 24.66 -16.23
CA ILE A 115 -12.41 25.13 -15.17
C ILE A 115 -12.13 26.65 -15.27
N PRO A 116 -11.66 27.19 -16.42
CA PRO A 116 -11.40 28.63 -16.54
C PRO A 116 -12.66 29.47 -16.35
N VAL A 117 -13.84 28.95 -16.72
CA VAL A 117 -15.13 29.65 -16.50
C VAL A 117 -15.45 29.72 -15.01
N MET A 118 -15.31 28.61 -14.29
CA MET A 118 -15.51 28.53 -12.83
C MET A 118 -14.51 29.40 -12.06
N ALA A 119 -13.32 29.62 -12.60
CA ALA A 119 -12.28 30.43 -11.99
C ALA A 119 -12.46 31.95 -12.20
N ARG A 120 -13.39 32.42 -13.05
CA ARG A 120 -13.58 33.85 -13.34
C ARG A 120 -13.75 34.74 -12.10
N PRO A 121 -14.57 34.40 -11.09
CA PRO A 121 -14.71 35.21 -9.87
C PRO A 121 -13.38 35.37 -9.12
N LEU A 122 -12.58 34.31 -9.09
CA LEU A 122 -11.27 34.28 -8.47
C LEU A 122 -10.28 35.18 -9.23
N VAL A 123 -10.25 35.10 -10.56
CA VAL A 123 -9.37 35.93 -11.42
C VAL A 123 -9.74 37.41 -11.31
N LEU A 124 -11.03 37.74 -11.24
CA LEU A 124 -11.52 39.12 -11.11
C LEU A 124 -11.14 39.76 -9.76
N GLY A 125 -10.99 38.96 -8.70
CA GLY A 125 -10.55 39.40 -7.38
C GLY A 125 -9.11 39.94 -7.32
N LYS A 126 -8.23 39.53 -8.27
CA LYS A 126 -6.84 39.96 -8.52
C LYS A 126 -5.81 39.86 -7.38
N ASN A 127 -6.19 40.17 -6.15
CA ASN A 127 -5.28 40.32 -5.01
C ASN A 127 -5.27 39.08 -4.09
N ASP A 128 -6.26 38.21 -4.22
CA ASP A 128 -6.36 36.99 -3.42
C ASP A 128 -5.74 35.82 -4.18
N HIS A 129 -4.70 35.23 -3.62
CA HIS A 129 -4.01 34.06 -4.17
C HIS A 129 -4.08 32.93 -3.14
N PRO A 130 -5.19 32.17 -3.09
CA PRO A 130 -5.35 31.11 -2.11
C PRO A 130 -4.33 30.00 -2.38
N VAL A 131 -3.63 29.59 -1.33
CA VAL A 131 -2.67 28.48 -1.36
C VAL A 131 -3.39 27.20 -0.96
N VAL A 132 -3.33 26.18 -1.81
CA VAL A 132 -4.02 24.89 -1.59
C VAL A 132 -3.02 23.75 -1.67
N TRP A 133 -3.15 22.82 -0.72
CA TRP A 133 -2.38 21.57 -0.69
C TRP A 133 -3.18 20.43 -1.31
N THR A 134 -2.54 19.63 -2.15
CA THR A 134 -3.14 18.40 -2.68
C THR A 134 -3.04 17.26 -1.66
N GLN A 135 -3.91 16.27 -1.80
CA GLN A 135 -3.76 14.99 -1.10
C GLN A 135 -2.48 14.28 -1.55
N VAL A 136 -2.10 13.21 -0.85
CA VAL A 136 -0.95 12.40 -1.26
C VAL A 136 -1.21 11.77 -2.64
N TYR A 137 -0.24 11.89 -3.53
CA TYR A 137 -0.26 11.26 -4.85
C TYR A 137 1.14 10.74 -5.22
N ALA A 138 1.19 9.78 -6.13
CA ALA A 138 2.45 9.25 -6.68
C ALA A 138 2.97 10.13 -7.83
N ASP A 139 4.29 10.30 -7.93
CA ASP A 139 4.98 11.09 -8.96
C ASP A 139 4.54 10.80 -10.41
N PHE A 140 4.31 9.53 -10.76
CA PHE A 140 3.77 9.14 -12.06
C PHE A 140 2.32 8.66 -11.94
N ILE A 141 1.37 9.48 -12.40
CA ILE A 141 -0.05 9.12 -12.47
C ILE A 141 -0.45 8.94 -13.94
N ASP A 142 -0.32 7.72 -14.46
CA ASP A 142 -1.21 7.30 -15.55
C ASP A 142 -2.34 6.47 -14.92
N PRO A 143 -3.60 6.96 -14.93
CA PRO A 143 -4.73 6.25 -14.33
C PRO A 143 -4.97 4.86 -14.95
N LYS A 144 -4.45 4.57 -16.14
CA LYS A 144 -4.54 3.23 -16.78
C LYS A 144 -3.36 2.31 -16.46
N MET A 145 -2.33 2.81 -15.78
CA MET A 145 -1.11 2.04 -15.53
C MET A 145 -1.36 0.87 -14.57
N SER A 146 -2.10 1.05 -13.47
CA SER A 146 -2.36 -0.04 -12.52
C SER A 146 -3.11 -1.21 -13.16
N ASP A 147 -4.14 -0.92 -13.96
CA ASP A 147 -4.92 -1.94 -14.67
C ASP A 147 -4.06 -2.65 -15.71
N TRP A 148 -3.23 -1.92 -16.45
CA TRP A 148 -2.31 -2.49 -17.42
C TRP A 148 -1.20 -3.34 -16.79
N LEU A 149 -0.62 -2.89 -15.67
CA LEU A 149 0.37 -3.66 -14.90
C LEU A 149 -0.24 -4.95 -14.36
N TRP A 150 -1.49 -4.89 -13.89
CA TRP A 150 -2.23 -6.07 -13.46
C TRP A 150 -2.50 -7.02 -14.62
N GLU A 151 -2.95 -6.51 -15.76
CA GLU A 151 -3.16 -7.33 -16.96
C GLU A 151 -1.86 -8.00 -17.45
N THR A 152 -0.75 -7.27 -17.41
CA THR A 152 0.58 -7.79 -17.74
C THR A 152 0.98 -8.92 -16.79
N LYS A 153 0.78 -8.72 -15.48
CA LYS A 153 1.01 -9.77 -14.49
C LYS A 153 0.13 -11.00 -14.73
N GLN A 154 -1.15 -10.82 -15.03
CA GLN A 154 -2.04 -11.94 -15.35
C GLN A 154 -1.62 -12.67 -16.64
N CYS A 155 -1.06 -11.96 -17.61
CA CYS A 155 -0.45 -12.58 -18.79
C CYS A 155 0.78 -13.42 -18.41
N ASP A 156 1.62 -12.94 -17.51
CA ASP A 156 2.79 -13.67 -17.03
C ASP A 156 2.39 -14.91 -16.21
N ASP A 157 1.43 -14.78 -15.29
CA ASP A 157 0.87 -15.91 -14.52
C ASP A 157 0.27 -16.98 -15.47
N GLN A 158 -0.43 -16.54 -16.52
CA GLN A 158 -0.99 -17.44 -17.54
C GLN A 158 0.13 -18.12 -18.34
N ARG A 159 1.19 -17.39 -18.69
CA ARG A 159 2.36 -17.95 -19.37
C ARG A 159 3.05 -19.00 -18.50
N GLU A 160 3.21 -18.76 -17.20
CA GLU A 160 3.76 -19.74 -16.27
C GLU A 160 2.89 -20.99 -16.18
N ASP A 161 1.56 -20.83 -16.11
CA ASP A 161 0.63 -21.96 -16.15
C ASP A 161 0.80 -22.79 -17.44
N VAL A 162 0.95 -22.14 -18.60
CA VAL A 162 1.19 -22.86 -19.87
C VAL A 162 2.53 -23.62 -19.83
N LEU A 163 3.58 -23.03 -19.26
CA LEU A 163 4.90 -23.64 -19.17
C LEU A 163 4.96 -24.80 -18.18
N GLU A 164 4.25 -24.69 -17.05
CA GLU A 164 4.10 -25.78 -16.07
C GLU A 164 3.21 -26.89 -16.64
N PHE A 165 2.11 -26.56 -17.34
CA PHE A 165 1.28 -27.55 -18.05
C PHE A 165 2.10 -28.32 -19.10
N ARG A 166 2.99 -27.64 -19.83
CA ARG A 166 3.87 -28.31 -20.80
C ARG A 166 4.85 -29.29 -20.13
N ARG A 167 5.22 -29.06 -18.86
CA ARG A 167 6.14 -29.91 -18.10
C ARG A 167 5.44 -31.07 -17.40
N GLU A 168 4.37 -30.78 -16.65
CA GLU A 168 3.68 -31.74 -15.78
C GLU A 168 2.42 -32.37 -16.44
N GLY A 169 1.96 -31.81 -17.56
CA GLY A 169 0.77 -32.25 -18.27
C GLY A 169 -0.49 -32.15 -17.42
N TYR A 170 -1.34 -33.17 -17.49
CA TYR A 170 -2.62 -33.21 -16.79
C TYR A 170 -2.50 -33.34 -15.26
N ARG A 171 -1.33 -33.69 -14.70
CA ARG A 171 -1.13 -33.73 -13.22
C ARG A 171 -1.34 -32.37 -12.58
N MET A 172 -1.03 -31.31 -13.33
CA MET A 172 -1.27 -29.92 -12.95
C MET A 172 -2.74 -29.62 -12.61
N LEU A 173 -3.67 -30.41 -13.15
CA LEU A 173 -5.13 -30.23 -13.00
C LEU A 173 -5.72 -31.03 -11.84
N GLU A 174 -4.91 -31.81 -11.13
CA GLU A 174 -5.36 -32.48 -9.91
C GLU A 174 -5.91 -31.42 -8.94
N PRO A 175 -7.08 -31.65 -8.31
CA PRO A 175 -7.69 -30.65 -7.43
C PRO A 175 -6.71 -30.11 -6.40
N ASN A 176 -5.89 -30.96 -5.79
CA ASN A 176 -4.91 -30.54 -4.79
C ASN A 176 -3.84 -29.59 -5.35
N GLU A 177 -3.31 -29.85 -6.55
CA GLU A 177 -2.32 -28.97 -7.20
C GLU A 177 -2.95 -27.65 -7.65
N VAL A 178 -4.19 -27.69 -8.15
CA VAL A 178 -4.96 -26.47 -8.48
C VAL A 178 -5.19 -25.61 -7.23
N HIS A 179 -5.65 -26.21 -6.13
CA HIS A 179 -5.87 -25.50 -4.86
C HIS A 179 -4.56 -24.93 -4.32
N LYS A 180 -3.47 -25.69 -4.38
CA LYS A 180 -2.13 -25.24 -3.98
C LYS A 180 -1.68 -24.04 -4.81
N ARG A 181 -1.88 -24.04 -6.13
CA ARG A 181 -1.52 -22.90 -6.98
C ARG A 181 -2.34 -21.66 -6.67
N ILE A 182 -3.66 -21.82 -6.53
CA ILE A 182 -4.56 -20.71 -6.15
C ILE A 182 -4.14 -20.15 -4.79
N TYR A 183 -3.85 -21.02 -3.82
CA TYR A 183 -3.35 -20.62 -2.50
C TYR A 183 -2.04 -19.84 -2.60
N LEU A 184 -1.05 -20.31 -3.38
CA LEU A 184 0.23 -19.63 -3.56
C LEU A 184 0.06 -18.24 -4.22
N ARG A 185 -0.83 -18.12 -5.21
CA ARG A 185 -1.17 -16.83 -5.83
C ARG A 185 -1.81 -15.85 -4.85
N ASN A 186 -2.80 -16.32 -4.10
CA ASN A 186 -3.46 -15.51 -3.08
C ASN A 186 -2.47 -15.11 -1.98
N LYS A 187 -1.61 -16.03 -1.55
CA LYS A 187 -0.54 -15.77 -0.57
C LYS A 187 0.45 -14.71 -1.06
N ALA A 188 0.82 -14.73 -2.33
CA ALA A 188 1.65 -13.69 -2.94
C ALA A 188 0.92 -12.33 -3.03
N ALA A 189 -0.41 -12.31 -3.10
CA ALA A 189 -1.19 -11.08 -3.02
C ALA A 189 -1.33 -10.55 -1.57
N TRP A 190 -1.36 -11.43 -0.58
CA TRP A 190 -1.48 -11.08 0.84
C TRP A 190 -0.16 -10.60 1.44
N ASN A 191 0.97 -11.17 1.03
CA ASN A 191 2.29 -10.72 1.46
C ASN A 191 2.68 -9.46 0.66
N GLN A 192 2.47 -8.28 1.24
CA GLN A 192 2.74 -7.01 0.60
C GLN A 192 3.99 -6.38 1.19
N PRO A 193 5.06 -6.16 0.39
CA PRO A 193 6.22 -5.44 0.89
C PRO A 193 5.79 -4.04 1.34
N LEU A 194 6.16 -3.67 2.56
CA LEU A 194 5.82 -2.36 3.16
C LEU A 194 6.54 -1.18 2.48
N GLU A 195 7.69 -1.43 1.85
CA GLU A 195 8.47 -0.40 1.17
C GLU A 195 8.78 -0.85 -0.26
N SER A 196 8.57 0.06 -1.21
CA SER A 196 8.99 -0.09 -2.59
C SER A 196 9.53 1.25 -3.08
N ASP A 197 10.70 1.22 -3.72
CA ASP A 197 11.35 2.40 -4.27
C ASP A 197 10.78 2.81 -5.64
N THR A 198 9.71 2.16 -6.10
CA THR A 198 9.12 2.40 -7.42
C THR A 198 8.40 3.73 -7.54
N TYR A 199 7.71 4.16 -6.48
CA TYR A 199 6.91 5.39 -6.49
C TYR A 199 7.39 6.36 -5.42
N GLN A 200 7.56 7.62 -5.83
CA GLN A 200 7.77 8.70 -4.88
C GLN A 200 6.44 9.37 -4.55
N PHE A 201 5.95 9.19 -3.33
CA PHE A 201 4.76 9.89 -2.85
C PHE A 201 5.06 11.36 -2.53
N MET A 202 4.20 12.25 -3.00
CA MET A 202 4.35 13.70 -2.90
C MET A 202 3.01 14.37 -2.57
N THR A 203 3.09 15.62 -2.12
CA THR A 203 1.97 16.56 -2.01
C THR A 203 2.40 17.87 -2.67
N THR A 204 1.49 18.54 -3.36
CA THR A 204 1.77 19.77 -4.10
C THR A 204 1.16 20.95 -3.37
N VAL A 205 1.96 21.99 -3.20
CA VAL A 205 1.45 23.32 -2.86
C VAL A 205 1.14 24.04 -4.16
N SER A 206 -0.10 24.47 -4.34
CA SER A 206 -0.57 25.11 -5.56
C SER A 206 -1.09 26.52 -5.29
N MET A 207 -0.81 27.43 -6.22
CA MET A 207 -1.27 28.81 -6.21
C MET A 207 -1.66 29.25 -7.63
N PRO A 208 -2.84 29.89 -7.82
CA PRO A 208 -3.27 30.36 -9.12
C PRO A 208 -2.49 31.61 -9.59
N VAL A 209 -2.25 31.70 -10.90
CA VAL A 209 -1.55 32.83 -11.55
C VAL A 209 -2.51 33.56 -12.49
N TYR A 210 -2.62 34.87 -12.31
CA TYR A 210 -3.58 35.72 -13.02
C TYR A 210 -2.90 36.61 -14.07
N ASP A 211 -3.61 36.89 -15.17
CA ASP A 211 -3.19 37.91 -16.13
C ASP A 211 -3.50 39.31 -15.58
N ARG A 212 -2.45 40.12 -15.37
CA ARG A 212 -2.58 41.47 -14.81
C ARG A 212 -2.88 42.55 -15.86
N ARG A 213 -2.88 42.22 -17.16
CA ARG A 213 -3.12 43.18 -18.25
C ARG A 213 -4.54 43.75 -18.17
N MET A 214 -4.71 45.05 -18.44
CA MET A 214 -6.04 45.70 -18.39
C MET A 214 -7.03 45.07 -19.38
N ASN A 215 -6.61 44.68 -20.59
CA ASN A 215 -7.47 44.00 -21.57
C ASN A 215 -7.90 42.59 -21.15
N ALA A 216 -7.09 41.90 -20.34
CA ALA A 216 -7.39 40.55 -19.87
C ALA A 216 -8.55 40.52 -18.85
N THR A 217 -8.89 41.67 -18.24
CA THR A 217 -10.04 41.79 -17.32
C THR A 217 -11.39 41.56 -18.00
N LYS A 218 -11.48 41.76 -19.33
CA LYS A 218 -12.70 41.49 -20.11
C LYS A 218 -12.92 40.00 -20.40
N ILE A 219 -11.87 39.19 -20.24
CA ILE A 219 -11.88 37.74 -20.53
C ILE A 219 -11.84 36.95 -19.21
N ALA A 220 -11.18 37.49 -18.18
CA ALA A 220 -10.98 36.90 -16.85
C ALA A 220 -10.46 35.46 -16.89
N ASN A 221 -9.47 35.21 -17.76
CA ASN A 221 -8.88 33.89 -17.91
C ASN A 221 -7.74 33.65 -16.90
N LEU A 222 -7.64 32.42 -16.42
CA LEU A 222 -6.52 31.95 -15.61
C LEU A 222 -5.31 31.73 -16.53
N LEU A 223 -4.13 32.27 -16.19
CA LEU A 223 -2.90 31.98 -16.97
C LEU A 223 -2.43 30.54 -16.71
N GLY A 224 -2.56 30.10 -15.46
CA GLY A 224 -2.22 28.75 -15.03
C GLY A 224 -2.18 28.64 -13.52
N VAL A 225 -1.64 27.53 -13.04
CA VAL A 225 -1.41 27.25 -11.62
C VAL A 225 0.09 27.00 -11.44
N ALA A 226 0.72 27.71 -10.53
CA ALA A 226 2.07 27.41 -10.09
C ALA A 226 1.99 26.37 -8.97
N GLY A 227 2.69 25.25 -9.14
CA GLY A 227 2.76 24.16 -8.18
C GLY A 227 4.20 23.90 -7.76
N THR A 228 4.41 23.48 -6.52
CA THR A 228 5.69 22.91 -6.08
C THR A 228 5.43 21.64 -5.31
N ASP A 229 6.08 20.57 -5.76
CA ASP A 229 5.91 19.23 -5.20
C ASP A 229 6.84 19.04 -4.02
N VAL A 230 6.26 18.56 -2.92
CA VAL A 230 6.96 18.27 -1.67
C VAL A 230 6.96 16.75 -1.46
N PRO A 231 8.12 16.09 -1.56
CA PRO A 231 8.21 14.66 -1.31
C PRO A 231 7.90 14.28 0.13
N ILE A 232 7.04 13.29 0.32
CA ILE A 232 6.67 12.80 1.66
C ILE A 232 7.89 12.24 2.41
N ARG A 233 8.88 11.68 1.69
CA ARG A 233 10.15 11.23 2.28
C ARG A 233 10.89 12.35 3.02
N ASP A 234 10.82 13.58 2.52
CA ASP A 234 11.53 14.71 3.10
C ASP A 234 10.78 15.25 4.32
N ILE A 235 9.45 15.19 4.30
CA ILE A 235 8.61 15.42 5.50
C ILE A 235 8.92 14.39 6.59
N LYS A 236 8.98 13.10 6.24
CA LYS A 236 9.32 12.02 7.18
C LYS A 236 10.69 12.22 7.84
N ARG A 237 11.70 12.66 7.08
CA ARG A 237 13.04 12.97 7.60
C ARG A 237 13.03 14.09 8.64
N MET A 238 12.09 15.04 8.56
CA MET A 238 11.98 16.13 9.53
C MET A 238 11.45 15.68 10.90
N LEU A 239 10.73 14.55 10.98
CA LEU A 239 10.00 14.14 12.18
C LEU A 239 10.83 13.45 13.26
N SER A 240 12.12 13.14 13.01
CA SER A 240 12.99 12.47 13.99
C SER A 240 12.37 11.23 14.64
N PRO A 241 12.16 10.13 13.90
CA PRO A 241 11.54 8.91 14.45
C PRO A 241 12.25 8.40 15.72
N PHE A 242 13.58 8.51 15.78
CA PHE A 242 14.40 8.08 16.91
C PHE A 242 14.03 8.74 18.26
N LEU A 243 13.39 9.92 18.26
CA LEU A 243 12.98 10.60 19.50
C LEU A 243 11.76 9.96 20.15
N LEU A 244 10.92 9.29 19.38
CA LEU A 244 9.69 8.64 19.86
C LEU A 244 9.96 7.29 20.50
N GLY A 245 11.13 6.71 20.22
CA GLY A 245 11.53 5.39 20.71
C GLY A 245 10.85 4.25 19.95
N VAL A 246 11.01 3.05 20.49
CA VAL A 246 10.50 1.80 19.91
C VAL A 246 8.99 1.81 19.89
N ASN A 247 8.36 1.30 18.83
CA ASN A 247 6.92 1.27 18.63
C ASN A 247 6.22 2.65 18.66
N GLY A 248 6.90 3.75 18.97
CA GLY A 248 6.40 5.11 18.85
C GLY A 248 6.47 5.59 17.40
N TYR A 249 5.45 6.29 16.95
CA TYR A 249 5.42 6.84 15.59
C TYR A 249 4.64 8.15 15.54
N ALA A 250 4.83 8.87 14.43
CA ALA A 250 4.08 10.06 14.10
C ALA A 250 3.39 9.86 12.76
N PHE A 251 2.30 10.59 12.54
CA PHE A 251 1.59 10.63 11.28
C PHE A 251 0.97 12.02 11.09
N ILE A 252 0.71 12.38 9.85
CA ILE A 252 0.07 13.66 9.51
C ILE A 252 -1.27 13.38 8.85
N VAL A 253 -2.29 14.12 9.30
CA VAL A 253 -3.66 14.03 8.80
C VAL A 253 -4.04 15.39 8.19
N THR A 254 -4.78 15.34 7.09
CA THR A 254 -5.38 16.52 6.44
C THR A 254 -6.63 16.99 7.19
N ASN A 255 -7.09 18.21 6.92
CA ASN A 255 -8.37 18.74 7.39
C ASN A 255 -9.61 17.97 6.88
N ASN A 256 -9.45 16.95 6.04
CA ASN A 256 -10.53 16.06 5.59
C ASN A 256 -10.49 14.68 6.27
N GLY A 257 -9.51 14.42 7.14
CA GLY A 257 -9.31 13.10 7.79
C GLY A 257 -8.41 12.15 7.01
N TYR A 258 -8.03 12.49 5.77
CA TYR A 258 -7.11 11.68 4.98
C TYR A 258 -5.68 11.74 5.51
N ILE A 259 -5.00 10.60 5.44
CA ILE A 259 -3.61 10.46 5.86
C ILE A 259 -2.68 11.03 4.78
N LEU A 260 -1.76 11.90 5.20
CA LEU A 260 -0.65 12.33 4.35
C LEU A 260 0.48 11.29 4.37
N PHE A 261 0.81 10.79 5.56
CA PHE A 261 1.64 9.60 5.75
C PHE A 261 1.34 8.97 7.10
N HIS A 262 1.47 7.64 7.19
CA HIS A 262 1.36 6.84 8.39
C HIS A 262 2.24 5.57 8.21
N PRO A 263 2.83 4.97 9.26
CA PRO A 263 3.60 3.72 9.12
C PRO A 263 2.83 2.59 8.44
N ASP A 264 1.55 2.41 8.81
CA ASP A 264 0.65 1.41 8.23
C ASP A 264 -0.13 1.87 6.98
N PHE A 265 0.26 3.00 6.38
CA PHE A 265 -0.29 3.40 5.07
C PHE A 265 0.37 2.57 3.97
N ARG A 266 -0.40 1.72 3.29
CA ARG A 266 0.08 0.73 2.29
C ARG A 266 -0.56 1.00 0.92
N PRO A 267 -0.10 2.03 0.19
CA PRO A 267 -0.65 2.44 -1.11
C PRO A 267 -0.26 1.52 -2.27
N ILE A 268 0.72 0.64 -2.09
CA ILE A 268 1.26 -0.23 -3.14
C ILE A 268 0.81 -1.68 -2.91
N PHE A 269 0.45 -2.36 -3.99
CA PHE A 269 0.10 -3.76 -4.09
C PHE A 269 1.19 -4.51 -4.88
N GLN A 270 1.64 -5.65 -4.35
CA GLN A 270 2.67 -6.51 -4.98
C GLN A 270 3.92 -5.75 -5.45
N GLY A 271 4.37 -4.76 -4.67
CA GLY A 271 5.62 -4.01 -4.89
C GLY A 271 5.56 -2.93 -5.99
N ASN A 272 4.73 -3.10 -7.03
CA ASN A 272 4.79 -2.24 -8.22
C ASN A 272 3.43 -1.69 -8.68
N ILE A 273 2.30 -2.11 -8.09
CA ILE A 273 0.96 -1.72 -8.57
C ILE A 273 0.35 -0.75 -7.56
N LEU A 274 -0.08 0.44 -7.98
CA LEU A 274 -0.78 1.37 -7.07
C LEU A 274 -2.20 0.85 -6.78
N LYS A 275 -2.56 0.77 -5.51
CA LYS A 275 -3.90 0.35 -5.08
C LYS A 275 -4.96 1.34 -5.56
N PRO A 276 -6.16 0.88 -5.94
CA PRO A 276 -7.27 1.78 -6.24
C PRO A 276 -7.61 2.62 -4.99
N ALA A 277 -7.91 3.91 -5.18
CA ALA A 277 -8.33 4.84 -4.12
C ALA A 277 -7.31 5.07 -2.97
N TYR A 278 -6.02 4.77 -3.18
CA TYR A 278 -4.96 4.95 -2.17
C TYR A 278 -4.86 6.36 -1.58
N ASN A 279 -5.27 7.39 -2.33
CA ASN A 279 -5.23 8.80 -1.92
C ASN A 279 -6.35 9.20 -0.93
N SER A 280 -7.33 8.32 -0.71
CA SER A 280 -8.54 8.58 0.09
C SER A 280 -8.63 7.77 1.38
N VAL A 281 -7.51 7.22 1.85
CA VAL A 281 -7.44 6.46 3.11
C VAL A 281 -7.54 7.43 4.30
N ASP A 282 -8.51 7.20 5.18
CA ASP A 282 -8.75 8.02 6.37
C ASP A 282 -7.97 7.49 7.59
N MET A 283 -7.66 8.35 8.56
CA MET A 283 -6.97 7.95 9.80
C MET A 283 -7.68 6.84 10.57
N ILE A 284 -9.01 6.79 10.50
CA ILE A 284 -9.81 5.78 11.22
C ILE A 284 -9.79 4.41 10.56
N GLU A 285 -9.41 4.34 9.28
CA GLU A 285 -9.25 3.09 8.55
C GLU A 285 -7.88 2.44 8.80
N VAL A 286 -6.99 3.15 9.52
CA VAL A 286 -5.63 2.69 9.80
C VAL A 286 -5.41 2.47 11.30
N GLU A 287 -5.90 3.37 12.14
CA GLU A 287 -5.80 3.27 13.59
C GLU A 287 -6.87 2.32 14.16
N LEU A 288 -6.47 1.08 14.45
CA LEU A 288 -7.37 0.03 14.94
C LEU A 288 -7.46 0.03 16.48
N LEU A 289 -8.61 0.42 17.02
CA LEU A 289 -8.86 0.36 18.46
C LEU A 289 -9.14 -1.07 18.93
N ASP A 290 -8.86 -1.31 20.22
CA ASP A 290 -9.19 -2.57 20.89
C ASP A 290 -10.66 -2.60 21.32
N ASP A 291 -11.56 -2.56 20.35
CA ASP A 291 -12.97 -2.88 20.53
C ASP A 291 -13.35 -4.13 19.72
N ASP A 292 -14.20 -4.98 20.31
CA ASP A 292 -14.74 -6.16 19.65
C ASP A 292 -15.96 -5.77 18.77
N ARG A 293 -15.94 -4.56 18.19
CA ARG A 293 -16.97 -4.03 17.29
C ARG A 293 -16.83 -4.63 15.89
N ALA A 294 -17.93 -4.63 15.15
CA ALA A 294 -17.97 -5.10 13.78
C ALA A 294 -17.24 -4.13 12.81
N ALA A 295 -16.93 -4.62 11.62
CA ALA A 295 -16.29 -3.84 10.57
C ALA A 295 -17.10 -2.57 10.21
N ARG A 296 -16.40 -1.44 10.05
CA ARG A 296 -16.95 -0.10 9.81
C ARG A 296 -17.96 0.41 10.86
N ASP A 297 -18.05 -0.21 12.05
CA ASP A 297 -18.65 0.40 13.25
C ASP A 297 -17.53 1.00 14.11
N PHE A 298 -17.07 2.20 13.72
CA PHE A 298 -15.92 2.85 14.35
C PHE A 298 -16.25 3.33 15.76
N ASN A 299 -15.29 3.19 16.67
CA ASN A 299 -15.44 3.65 18.04
C ASN A 299 -15.78 5.15 18.11
N PRO A 300 -16.77 5.56 18.92
CA PRO A 300 -17.09 6.98 19.08
C PRO A 300 -15.91 7.81 19.59
N VAL A 301 -15.01 7.23 20.42
CA VAL A 301 -13.81 7.94 20.90
C VAL A 301 -12.89 8.29 19.73
N LEU A 302 -12.68 7.36 18.80
CA LEU A 302 -11.86 7.60 17.60
C LEU A 302 -12.47 8.68 16.72
N LEU A 303 -13.80 8.67 16.55
CA LEU A 303 -14.54 9.70 15.82
C LEU A 303 -14.39 11.08 16.47
N THR A 304 -14.51 11.18 17.80
CA THR A 304 -14.31 12.48 18.50
C THR A 304 -12.89 13.02 18.36
N ILE A 305 -11.89 12.12 18.35
CA ILE A 305 -10.49 12.51 18.14
C ILE A 305 -10.30 12.97 16.70
N ARG A 306 -10.85 12.25 15.73
CA ARG A 306 -10.85 12.64 14.32
C ARG A 306 -11.46 14.03 14.12
N ASP A 307 -12.62 14.31 14.73
CA ASP A 307 -13.26 15.63 14.68
C ASP A 307 -12.35 16.71 15.26
N SER A 308 -11.68 16.42 16.38
CA SER A 308 -10.74 17.36 17.01
C SER A 308 -9.50 17.62 16.15
N ILE A 309 -9.01 16.61 15.43
CA ILE A 309 -7.85 16.68 14.53
C ILE A 309 -8.20 17.48 13.27
N ILE A 310 -9.37 17.22 12.69
CA ILE A 310 -9.89 17.88 11.50
C ILE A 310 -10.21 19.36 11.78
N ASN A 311 -10.76 19.66 12.95
CA ASN A 311 -10.96 21.03 13.44
C ASN A 311 -9.67 21.71 13.91
N GLN A 312 -8.50 21.08 13.69
CA GLN A 312 -7.18 21.64 13.99
C GLN A 312 -7.00 22.07 15.47
N SER A 313 -7.71 21.40 16.38
CA SER A 313 -7.51 21.61 17.81
C SER A 313 -6.21 20.97 18.30
N THR A 314 -5.79 21.33 19.52
CA THR A 314 -4.68 20.65 20.21
C THR A 314 -5.25 19.81 21.33
N GLY A 315 -4.80 18.56 21.45
CA GLY A 315 -5.31 17.67 22.47
C GLY A 315 -4.44 16.43 22.67
N SER A 316 -4.81 15.65 23.69
CA SER A 316 -4.21 14.36 23.95
C SER A 316 -5.22 13.37 24.51
N LYS A 317 -5.01 12.09 24.22
CA LYS A 317 -5.88 11.01 24.70
C LYS A 317 -5.13 9.69 24.80
N TRP A 318 -5.46 8.92 25.84
CA TRP A 318 -5.04 7.53 25.96
C TRP A 318 -6.00 6.62 25.21
N MET A 319 -5.47 5.72 24.40
CA MET A 319 -6.24 4.74 23.64
C MET A 319 -5.61 3.36 23.75
N LEU A 320 -6.46 2.34 23.85
CA LEU A 320 -6.04 0.95 23.75
C LEU A 320 -6.21 0.52 22.29
N VAL A 321 -5.11 0.11 21.65
CA VAL A 321 -5.08 -0.20 20.22
C VAL A 321 -4.63 -1.63 19.97
N LYS A 322 -5.10 -2.20 18.86
CA LYS A 322 -4.63 -3.48 18.31
C LYS A 322 -3.42 -3.19 17.44
N ASN A 323 -2.23 -3.32 18.01
CA ASN A 323 -0.98 -3.19 17.27
C ASN A 323 -0.70 -4.49 16.49
N HIS A 324 -0.61 -4.41 15.18
CA HIS A 324 -0.36 -5.59 14.34
C HIS A 324 1.08 -5.64 13.84
N PHE A 325 1.59 -6.85 13.67
CA PHE A 325 2.97 -7.13 13.31
C PHE A 325 3.03 -8.11 12.14
N ASP A 326 4.17 -8.15 11.44
CA ASP A 326 4.47 -9.12 10.38
C ASP A 326 3.36 -9.18 9.32
N GLU A 327 3.05 -8.04 8.71
CA GLU A 327 2.00 -7.92 7.68
C GLU A 327 0.62 -8.37 8.18
N MET A 328 0.26 -8.02 9.42
CA MET A 328 -1.00 -8.41 10.09
C MET A 328 -1.15 -9.91 10.34
N LYS A 329 -0.05 -10.61 10.66
CA LYS A 329 -0.06 -12.04 11.07
C LYS A 329 0.02 -12.21 12.59
N ARG A 330 0.57 -11.24 13.30
CA ARG A 330 0.65 -11.21 14.76
C ARG A 330 -0.02 -9.95 15.31
N VAL A 331 -0.48 -10.00 16.55
CA VAL A 331 -1.17 -8.87 17.20
C VAL A 331 -0.73 -8.74 18.66
N ALA A 332 -0.65 -7.50 19.13
CA ALA A 332 -0.49 -7.15 20.53
C ALA A 332 -1.49 -6.04 20.90
N ARG A 333 -1.99 -6.08 22.13
CA ARG A 333 -2.88 -5.04 22.68
C ARG A 333 -2.03 -4.08 23.50
N ILE A 334 -1.90 -2.84 23.05
CA ILE A 334 -1.00 -1.85 23.67
C ILE A 334 -1.78 -0.58 23.95
N LYS A 335 -1.61 -0.05 25.16
CA LYS A 335 -2.14 1.27 25.53
C LYS A 335 -1.13 2.34 25.12
N ARG A 336 -1.58 3.27 24.30
CA ARG A 336 -0.77 4.34 23.70
C ARG A 336 -1.33 5.70 24.07
N GLN A 337 -0.46 6.69 24.16
CA GLN A 337 -0.86 8.08 24.30
C GLN A 337 -0.77 8.78 22.96
N TYR A 338 -1.87 9.34 22.49
CA TYR A 338 -1.94 10.14 21.28
C TYR A 338 -1.92 11.62 21.66
N TYR A 339 -1.12 12.39 20.95
CA TYR A 339 -1.06 13.84 21.01
C TYR A 339 -1.22 14.39 19.61
N TRP A 340 -2.06 15.40 19.43
CA TRP A 340 -2.22 16.05 18.14
C TRP A 340 -2.16 17.57 18.27
N ARG A 341 -1.59 18.19 17.23
CA ARG A 341 -1.46 19.65 17.14
C ARG A 341 -1.47 20.08 15.67
N ALA A 342 -2.22 21.13 15.37
CA ALA A 342 -2.24 21.73 14.05
C ALA A 342 -0.89 22.36 13.69
N ILE A 343 -0.47 22.16 12.44
CA ILE A 343 0.70 22.83 11.88
C ILE A 343 0.24 24.21 11.36
N PRO A 344 0.78 25.32 11.90
CA PRO A 344 0.31 26.66 11.58
C PRO A 344 0.43 26.95 10.09
N ASN A 345 -0.55 27.67 9.53
CA ASN A 345 -0.64 28.06 8.11
C ASN A 345 -0.72 26.87 7.12
N THR A 346 -1.10 25.68 7.58
CA THR A 346 -1.31 24.51 6.71
C THR A 346 -2.60 23.79 7.06
N PRO A 347 -3.19 23.00 6.14
CA PRO A 347 -4.35 22.17 6.43
C PRO A 347 -3.99 20.88 7.19
N PHE A 348 -2.78 20.77 7.72
CA PHE A 348 -2.25 19.54 8.30
C PHE A 348 -2.24 19.58 9.83
N THR A 349 -2.56 18.44 10.44
CA THR A 349 -2.43 18.19 11.87
C THR A 349 -1.42 17.08 12.08
N LEU A 350 -0.40 17.35 12.90
CA LEU A 350 0.59 16.35 13.31
C LEU A 350 0.06 15.56 14.50
N VAL A 351 0.07 14.25 14.38
CA VAL A 351 -0.27 13.32 15.46
C VAL A 351 0.97 12.51 15.83
N ILE A 352 1.24 12.39 17.13
CA ILE A 352 2.35 11.62 17.68
C ILE A 352 1.79 10.64 18.68
N THR A 353 2.29 9.41 18.65
CA THR A 353 1.86 8.35 19.55
C THR A 353 3.04 7.54 20.07
N TYR A 354 2.98 7.20 21.35
CA TYR A 354 3.97 6.35 22.00
C TYR A 354 3.33 5.42 23.05
N PRO A 355 3.92 4.24 23.29
CA PRO A 355 3.43 3.29 24.31
C PRO A 355 3.60 3.79 25.74
N GLU A 356 2.61 3.52 26.61
CA GLU A 356 2.62 3.92 28.02
C GLU A 356 3.82 3.33 28.80
N GLN A 357 4.15 2.07 28.51
CA GLN A 357 5.05 1.27 29.33
C GLN A 357 6.54 1.65 29.16
N TYR A 358 6.94 2.08 27.96
CA TYR A 358 8.34 2.33 27.62
C TYR A 358 8.59 3.53 26.70
N GLY A 359 7.55 4.23 26.25
CA GLY A 359 7.67 5.41 25.39
C GLY A 359 7.80 6.75 26.14
N VAL A 360 7.48 6.79 27.44
CA VAL A 360 7.46 8.02 28.26
C VAL A 360 8.87 8.53 28.60
N HIS A 361 9.84 7.61 28.65
CA HIS A 361 11.22 7.91 29.04
C HIS A 361 12.18 7.47 27.95
N ARG A 362 13.21 8.28 27.72
CA ARG A 362 14.28 7.99 26.75
C ARG A 362 15.64 8.12 27.41
N LEU A 363 16.61 7.43 26.82
CA LEU A 363 18.00 7.64 27.19
C LEU A 363 18.48 9.00 26.69
N ALA A 364 19.21 9.68 27.56
CA ALA A 364 19.87 10.93 27.25
C ALA A 364 21.32 10.84 27.71
N ILE A 365 22.22 11.32 26.87
CA ILE A 365 23.65 11.25 27.12
C ILE A 365 24.02 12.34 28.11
N ARG A 366 24.80 11.98 29.12
CA ARG A 366 25.36 12.95 30.07
C ARG A 366 26.39 13.84 29.38
N ALA A 367 26.47 15.11 29.79
CA ALA A 367 27.37 16.09 29.18
C ALA A 367 28.86 15.68 29.17
N GLU A 368 29.28 14.80 30.09
CA GLU A 368 30.64 14.25 30.17
C GLU A 368 31.00 13.32 29.00
N ASN A 369 29.99 12.73 28.36
CA ASN A 369 30.12 11.78 27.28
C ASN A 369 29.86 12.42 25.90
N GLU A 370 29.88 13.75 25.81
CA GLU A 370 29.78 14.42 24.52
C GLU A 370 31.05 14.25 23.68
N ILE A 371 30.86 14.11 22.37
CA ILE A 371 31.93 13.96 21.37
C ILE A 371 33.01 15.04 21.51
N HIS A 372 32.64 16.29 21.78
CA HIS A 372 33.60 17.37 21.94
C HIS A 372 34.56 17.14 23.12
N ARG A 373 34.06 16.61 24.25
CA ARG A 373 34.89 16.28 25.42
C ARG A 373 35.72 15.03 25.18
N MET A 374 35.23 14.05 24.42
CA MET A 374 35.99 12.86 24.01
C MET A 374 37.20 13.25 23.15
N ASN A 375 37.01 14.17 22.19
CA ASN A 375 38.11 14.68 21.35
C ASN A 375 39.15 15.44 22.18
N ILE A 376 38.73 16.22 23.19
CA ILE A 376 39.66 16.89 24.12
C ILE A 376 40.47 15.88 24.94
N LYS A 377 39.85 14.75 25.31
CA LYS A 377 40.53 13.63 26.00
C LYS A 377 41.48 12.84 25.10
N GLY A 378 41.51 13.11 23.79
CA GLY A 378 42.36 12.40 22.82
C GLY A 378 41.81 11.03 22.42
N GLU A 379 40.51 10.75 22.59
CA GLU A 379 39.89 9.49 22.17
C GLU A 379 39.66 9.49 20.64
N ASN A 380 40.16 8.48 19.93
CA ASN A 380 39.94 8.31 18.49
C ASN A 380 38.55 7.70 18.21
N LEU A 381 37.59 8.53 17.81
CA LEU A 381 36.20 8.12 17.51
C LEU A 381 36.10 7.01 16.45
N LEU A 382 37.00 7.02 15.46
CA LEU A 382 37.02 6.05 14.37
C LEU A 382 37.28 4.62 14.85
N ASN A 383 37.96 4.45 15.99
CA ASN A 383 38.26 3.12 16.52
C ASN A 383 36.97 2.36 16.91
N TYR A 384 35.93 3.08 17.33
CA TYR A 384 34.65 2.49 17.70
C TYR A 384 33.89 1.92 16.50
N PHE A 385 34.20 2.39 15.29
CA PHE A 385 33.61 1.95 14.03
C PHE A 385 34.60 1.12 13.19
N GLY A 386 35.58 0.49 13.86
CA GLY A 386 36.52 -0.41 13.22
C GLY A 386 35.85 -1.70 12.72
N GLY A 387 36.30 -2.21 11.57
CA GLY A 387 35.79 -3.43 10.94
C GLY A 387 34.52 -3.21 10.10
N LYS A 388 34.00 -4.30 9.50
CA LYS A 388 32.82 -4.28 8.61
C LYS A 388 31.52 -4.79 9.26
N ARG A 389 31.59 -5.29 10.49
CA ARG A 389 30.50 -6.00 11.21
C ARG A 389 29.58 -5.06 11.99
N TRP A 390 29.16 -3.99 11.33
CA TRP A 390 28.18 -3.06 11.85
C TRP A 390 27.42 -2.39 10.70
N ARG A 391 26.19 -1.99 10.98
CA ARG A 391 25.31 -1.22 10.08
C ARG A 391 24.60 -0.14 10.88
N ILE A 392 24.18 0.91 10.20
CA ILE A 392 23.35 1.96 10.77
C ILE A 392 22.00 2.04 10.07
N HIS A 393 21.02 2.60 10.77
CA HIS A 393 19.69 2.81 10.21
C HIS A 393 19.76 3.63 8.89
N PRO A 394 19.36 3.06 7.74
CA PRO A 394 19.62 3.68 6.43
C PRO A 394 18.75 4.92 6.15
N THR A 395 17.55 4.99 6.72
CA THR A 395 16.61 6.11 6.47
C THR A 395 16.81 7.32 7.37
N TRP A 396 17.58 7.19 8.46
CA TRP A 396 17.73 8.26 9.45
C TRP A 396 18.80 9.27 9.02
N LEU A 397 18.55 10.54 9.33
CA LEU A 397 19.47 11.63 8.99
C LEU A 397 20.43 11.92 10.15
N TYR A 398 21.61 11.27 10.14
CA TYR A 398 22.68 11.57 11.10
C TYR A 398 23.40 12.86 10.72
N CYS A 399 24.05 12.85 9.56
CA CYS A 399 24.68 13.98 8.92
C CYS A 399 24.57 13.80 7.41
N LYS A 400 24.38 14.89 6.66
CA LYS A 400 24.31 14.88 5.20
C LYS A 400 25.03 16.06 4.59
N HIS A 401 25.72 15.79 3.49
CA HIS A 401 26.37 16.82 2.68
C HIS A 401 25.61 17.04 1.37
N ASN A 402 25.38 18.30 0.99
CA ASN A 402 24.59 18.60 -0.22
C ASN A 402 25.31 18.25 -1.53
N ASN A 403 26.64 18.34 -1.58
CA ASN A 403 27.40 18.22 -2.83
C ASN A 403 28.11 16.87 -3.04
N LYS A 404 28.13 15.99 -2.02
CA LYS A 404 28.73 14.66 -2.16
C LYS A 404 27.69 13.59 -1.90
N THR A 405 27.66 12.60 -2.77
CA THR A 405 26.93 11.35 -2.60
C THR A 405 27.92 10.27 -2.17
N PHE A 406 27.47 9.40 -1.28
CA PHE A 406 28.22 8.23 -0.81
C PHE A 406 27.48 6.97 -1.25
N ALA A 407 28.19 5.85 -1.40
CA ALA A 407 27.57 4.59 -1.81
C ALA A 407 26.75 3.97 -0.67
N THR A 408 27.22 4.11 0.57
CA THR A 408 26.55 3.59 1.77
C THR A 408 26.44 4.66 2.86
N PRO A 409 25.39 4.63 3.71
CA PRO A 409 25.27 5.50 4.88
C PRO A 409 26.47 5.39 5.84
N GLU A 410 27.08 4.22 5.93
CA GLU A 410 28.24 3.94 6.78
C GLU A 410 29.49 4.70 6.33
N GLU A 411 29.75 4.77 5.02
CA GLU A 411 30.86 5.56 4.46
C GLU A 411 30.67 7.07 4.71
N GLU A 412 29.43 7.56 4.57
CA GLU A 412 29.07 8.94 4.89
C GLU A 412 29.35 9.24 6.37
N LEU A 413 28.94 8.34 7.27
CA LEU A 413 29.19 8.48 8.71
C LEU A 413 30.69 8.55 9.02
N VAL A 414 31.49 7.64 8.49
CA VAL A 414 32.95 7.61 8.71
C VAL A 414 33.61 8.88 8.21
N TRP A 415 33.16 9.42 7.07
CA TRP A 415 33.64 10.70 6.54
C TRP A 415 33.35 11.85 7.51
N PHE A 416 32.13 11.92 8.04
CA PHE A 416 31.75 12.93 9.03
C PHE A 416 32.51 12.78 10.35
N LEU A 417 32.72 11.56 10.84
CA LEU A 417 33.52 11.30 12.05
C LEU A 417 34.96 11.79 11.90
N ASN A 418 35.59 11.55 10.74
CA ASN A 418 36.93 12.07 10.46
C ASN A 418 36.94 13.62 10.45
N LYS A 419 35.92 14.25 9.87
CA LYS A 419 35.77 15.71 9.90
C LYS A 419 35.53 16.27 11.30
N MET A 420 34.79 15.57 12.15
CA MET A 420 34.56 15.95 13.55
C MET A 420 35.82 15.84 14.41
N SER A 421 36.75 14.95 14.05
CA SER A 421 38.04 14.79 14.73
C SER A 421 39.00 15.96 14.46
N GLN A 422 38.80 16.70 13.35
CA GLN A 422 39.65 17.84 12.99
C GLN A 422 39.45 19.02 13.96
N PRO A 423 40.53 19.73 14.35
CA PRO A 423 40.41 20.91 15.20
C PRO A 423 39.60 22.00 14.51
N GLY A 424 38.73 22.68 15.26
CA GLY A 424 37.87 23.74 14.74
C GLY A 424 36.48 23.30 14.25
N TRP A 425 36.11 22.02 14.43
CA TRP A 425 34.75 21.56 14.16
C TRP A 425 33.70 22.35 14.96
N ARG A 426 32.68 22.83 14.27
CA ARG A 426 31.45 23.40 14.85
C ARG A 426 30.27 22.62 14.31
N TRP A 427 29.32 22.30 15.19
CA TRP A 427 28.08 21.69 14.76
C TRP A 427 27.39 22.59 13.73
N PRO A 428 27.06 22.08 12.53
CA PRO A 428 26.29 22.85 11.57
C PRO A 428 24.91 23.20 12.16
N LEU A 429 24.27 24.25 11.62
CA LEU A 429 22.97 24.74 12.09
C LEU A 429 22.00 23.57 12.33
N SER A 430 21.65 23.38 13.60
CA SER A 430 20.68 22.38 14.04
C SER A 430 19.28 22.88 13.71
N ARG A 431 18.56 22.16 12.84
CA ARG A 431 17.09 22.13 12.59
C ARG A 431 16.27 23.43 12.73
N SER A 432 16.89 24.60 12.70
CA SER A 432 16.22 25.87 12.98
C SER A 432 15.87 26.53 11.65
N ALA A 433 14.82 26.00 11.02
CA ALA A 433 14.31 26.40 9.70
C ALA A 433 15.34 26.25 8.57
N LEU A 434 14.95 25.58 7.48
CA LEU A 434 15.71 25.59 6.23
C LEU A 434 15.98 27.07 5.87
N PRO A 435 17.24 27.57 5.88
CA PRO A 435 17.51 28.76 5.10
C PRO A 435 17.43 28.35 3.62
N PRO A 436 17.20 29.29 2.69
CA PRO A 436 17.16 29.00 1.25
C PRO A 436 18.39 28.17 0.84
N GLU A 437 18.23 27.33 -0.19
CA GLU A 437 19.12 26.25 -0.69
C GLU A 437 20.62 26.60 -0.87
N HIS A 438 21.04 27.82 -0.54
CA HIS A 438 22.37 28.37 -0.74
C HIS A 438 23.14 28.66 0.56
N ALA A 439 22.58 28.43 1.76
CA ALA A 439 23.21 28.91 3.01
C ALA A 439 24.00 27.86 3.82
N ALA A 440 23.65 26.57 3.79
CA ALA A 440 24.32 25.54 4.59
C ALA A 440 24.78 24.36 3.73
N LEU A 441 26.10 24.17 3.65
CA LEU A 441 26.72 23.07 2.90
C LEU A 441 26.57 21.71 3.58
N MET A 442 26.30 21.68 4.89
CA MET A 442 26.24 20.45 5.71
C MET A 442 25.09 20.54 6.72
N PHE A 443 24.39 19.43 6.93
CA PHE A 443 23.33 19.29 7.92
C PHE A 443 23.65 18.12 8.84
N CYS A 444 23.49 18.27 10.16
CA CYS A 444 23.68 17.19 11.12
C CYS A 444 22.68 17.28 12.27
N ASP A 445 22.16 16.14 12.70
CA ASP A 445 21.47 16.01 13.97
C ASP A 445 22.48 15.74 15.09
N ARG A 446 22.75 16.77 15.89
CA ARG A 446 23.69 16.68 17.01
C ARG A 446 23.29 15.57 18.01
N GLN A 447 22.01 15.46 18.35
CA GLN A 447 21.57 14.56 19.41
C GLN A 447 21.69 13.10 18.97
N LEU A 448 21.23 12.79 17.76
CA LEU A 448 21.34 11.44 17.20
C LEU A 448 22.80 11.04 17.02
N MET A 449 23.63 11.93 16.48
CA MET A 449 25.05 11.65 16.26
C MET A 449 25.80 11.41 17.57
N GLN A 450 25.53 12.21 18.61
CA GLN A 450 26.09 11.97 19.94
C GLN A 450 25.66 10.60 20.48
N SER A 451 24.38 10.22 20.30
CA SER A 451 23.84 8.94 20.77
C SER A 451 24.51 7.76 20.10
N LEU A 452 24.70 7.84 18.79
CA LEU A 452 25.36 6.81 18.01
C LEU A 452 26.80 6.57 18.46
N VAL A 453 27.57 7.64 18.68
CA VAL A 453 28.97 7.52 19.12
C VAL A 453 29.05 6.98 20.56
N PHE A 454 28.13 7.41 21.44
CA PHE A 454 28.05 6.88 22.79
C PHE A 454 27.74 5.39 22.80
N ASP A 455 26.72 4.96 22.05
CA ASP A 455 26.32 3.56 21.92
C ASP A 455 27.47 2.74 21.33
N ALA A 456 28.13 3.23 20.26
CA ALA A 456 29.28 2.57 19.64
C ALA A 456 30.44 2.33 20.60
N ARG A 457 30.71 3.29 21.51
CA ARG A 457 31.72 3.17 22.58
C ARG A 457 31.29 2.15 23.63
N VAL A 458 30.06 2.22 24.11
CA VAL A 458 29.54 1.29 25.13
C VAL A 458 29.50 -0.15 24.60
N THR A 459 29.16 -0.35 23.33
CA THR A 459 29.09 -1.68 22.71
C THR A 459 30.43 -2.13 22.12
N GLU A 460 31.53 -1.39 22.32
CA GLU A 460 32.84 -1.73 21.75
C GLU A 460 33.34 -3.11 22.21
N TRP A 461 33.01 -3.51 23.44
CA TRP A 461 33.32 -4.84 23.96
C TRP A 461 32.72 -5.94 23.07
N PHE A 462 31.54 -5.73 22.47
CA PHE A 462 30.93 -6.70 21.57
C PHE A 462 31.69 -6.82 20.24
N SER A 463 32.47 -5.83 19.85
CA SER A 463 33.30 -5.90 18.62
C SER A 463 34.71 -6.43 18.91
N LYS A 464 35.26 -6.14 20.09
CA LYS A 464 36.64 -6.50 20.49
C LYS A 464 36.74 -7.81 21.26
N ASN A 465 35.87 -8.02 22.25
CA ASN A 465 35.80 -9.30 22.94
C ASN A 465 35.06 -10.27 22.03
N THR A 466 35.81 -11.17 21.43
CA THR A 466 35.35 -12.54 21.21
C THR A 466 35.17 -13.20 22.59
N SER A 467 34.29 -12.67 23.46
CA SER A 467 33.99 -13.21 24.79
C SER A 467 33.51 -14.66 24.70
N PHE A 468 33.06 -15.06 23.52
CA PHE A 468 32.69 -16.41 23.17
C PHE A 468 33.89 -17.31 22.79
N ASN A 469 35.07 -16.77 22.49
CA ASN A 469 36.35 -17.49 22.39
C ASN A 469 37.18 -17.35 23.68
N SER A 470 36.64 -16.69 24.72
CA SER A 470 37.25 -16.78 26.05
C SER A 470 37.21 -18.24 26.52
N LYS A 471 38.15 -18.64 27.38
CA LYS A 471 38.24 -19.98 27.98
C LYS A 471 37.08 -20.29 28.95
N ASP A 472 35.89 -19.74 28.71
CA ASP A 472 34.68 -20.07 29.45
C ASP A 472 34.06 -21.33 28.84
N ASP A 473 34.23 -22.46 29.54
CA ASP A 473 33.73 -23.76 29.12
C ASP A 473 32.21 -23.73 28.82
N LYS A 474 31.45 -22.91 29.57
CA LYS A 474 29.99 -22.74 29.39
C LYS A 474 29.62 -22.09 28.05
N GLY A 475 30.43 -21.15 27.55
CA GLY A 475 30.18 -20.47 26.28
C GLY A 475 30.40 -21.39 25.08
N ASN A 476 31.44 -22.23 25.16
CA ASN A 476 31.73 -23.22 24.13
C ASN A 476 30.72 -24.38 24.13
N GLU A 477 30.28 -24.83 25.31
CA GLU A 477 29.18 -25.80 25.44
C GLU A 477 27.90 -25.25 24.79
N PHE A 478 27.52 -24.00 25.08
CA PHE A 478 26.33 -23.37 24.51
C PHE A 478 26.38 -23.29 22.98
N LYS A 479 27.53 -22.90 22.41
CA LYS A 479 27.74 -22.89 20.95
C LYS A 479 27.55 -24.26 20.32
N GLN A 480 28.19 -25.29 20.88
CA GLN A 480 28.13 -26.64 20.34
C GLN A 480 26.73 -27.25 20.47
N ARG A 481 26.02 -26.93 21.56
CA ARG A 481 24.71 -27.50 21.87
C ARG A 481 23.58 -26.92 21.02
N PHE A 482 23.64 -25.62 20.70
CA PHE A 482 22.58 -24.95 19.95
C PHE A 482 22.92 -24.68 18.48
N GLY A 483 24.18 -24.83 18.04
CA GLY A 483 24.56 -24.57 16.65
C GLY A 483 24.32 -23.11 16.26
N ILE A 484 24.85 -22.18 17.05
CA ILE A 484 24.69 -20.73 16.85
C ILE A 484 25.44 -20.32 15.58
N THR A 485 24.75 -19.57 14.72
CA THR A 485 25.31 -19.01 13.48
C THR A 485 25.69 -17.55 13.67
N VAL A 486 24.81 -16.74 14.25
CA VAL A 486 25.00 -15.30 14.41
C VAL A 486 24.58 -14.85 15.81
N ALA A 487 25.40 -14.06 16.50
CA ALA A 487 24.94 -13.23 17.63
C ALA A 487 24.86 -11.78 17.18
N PHE A 488 23.82 -11.07 17.59
CA PHE A 488 23.61 -9.70 17.19
C PHE A 488 23.15 -8.81 18.35
N LEU A 489 23.39 -7.52 18.18
CA LEU A 489 23.01 -6.46 19.11
C LEU A 489 22.55 -5.26 18.29
N ALA A 490 21.37 -4.74 18.57
CA ALA A 490 20.92 -3.44 18.06
C ALA A 490 20.61 -2.48 19.20
N THR A 491 20.91 -1.21 18.98
CA THR A 491 20.76 -0.14 19.96
C THR A 491 19.70 0.86 19.54
N HIS A 492 19.21 1.64 20.51
CA HIS A 492 18.20 2.68 20.25
C HIS A 492 18.67 3.79 19.31
N SER A 493 19.99 4.02 19.16
CA SER A 493 20.56 5.03 18.26
C SER A 493 20.59 4.59 16.79
N GLY A 494 20.09 3.40 16.46
CA GLY A 494 20.10 2.87 15.10
C GLY A 494 21.38 2.11 14.72
N LEU A 495 22.24 1.73 15.67
CA LEU A 495 23.43 0.91 15.42
C LEU A 495 23.11 -0.58 15.63
N THR A 496 23.40 -1.39 14.61
CA THR A 496 23.35 -2.86 14.65
C THR A 496 24.75 -3.44 14.49
N ARG A 497 25.13 -4.39 15.35
CA ARG A 497 26.38 -5.15 15.32
C ARG A 497 26.11 -6.63 15.32
N TRP A 498 26.98 -7.42 14.69
CA TRP A 498 26.87 -8.87 14.71
C TRP A 498 28.23 -9.56 14.79
N GLN A 499 28.20 -10.81 15.24
CA GLN A 499 29.31 -11.75 15.24
C GLN A 499 28.84 -13.06 14.60
N GLU A 500 29.70 -13.64 13.77
CA GLU A 500 29.46 -14.94 13.13
C GLU A 500 30.21 -16.04 13.86
N PHE A 501 29.57 -17.19 13.97
CA PHE A 501 30.13 -18.41 14.55
C PHE A 501 30.07 -19.52 13.51
N HIS A 502 31.19 -20.21 13.31
CA HIS A 502 31.32 -21.28 12.34
C HIS A 502 31.44 -22.62 13.05
N SER A 503 30.62 -23.59 12.64
CA SER A 503 30.71 -24.99 13.10
C SER A 503 31.60 -25.80 12.16
N ASN A 504 32.92 -25.59 12.17
CA ASN A 504 33.93 -26.51 11.65
C ASN A 504 33.72 -27.19 10.27
N MET A 505 33.17 -26.53 9.24
CA MET A 505 33.35 -26.95 7.83
C MET A 505 33.27 -25.73 6.92
N ALA A 506 34.42 -25.33 6.36
CA ALA A 506 34.62 -24.23 5.42
C ALA A 506 34.10 -22.83 5.88
N GLU A 507 34.84 -21.79 5.54
CA GLU A 507 34.34 -20.41 5.66
C GLU A 507 33.20 -20.21 4.64
N GLU A 508 31.97 -20.61 4.97
CA GLU A 508 30.80 -20.08 4.27
C GLU A 508 30.60 -18.65 4.73
N ALA A 509 31.25 -17.72 4.03
CA ALA A 509 31.28 -16.28 4.27
C ALA A 509 29.90 -15.57 4.11
N GLY A 510 28.77 -16.26 4.28
CA GLY A 510 27.45 -15.75 3.89
C GLY A 510 26.48 -15.43 5.03
N ALA A 511 26.48 -16.19 6.14
CA ALA A 511 25.36 -16.14 7.09
C ALA A 511 25.19 -14.76 7.77
N GLY A 512 26.29 -14.15 8.22
CA GLY A 512 26.21 -12.81 8.81
C GLY A 512 26.07 -11.69 7.78
N GLU A 513 26.51 -11.90 6.53
CA GLU A 513 26.22 -10.97 5.43
C GLU A 513 24.71 -10.96 5.11
N VAL A 514 24.10 -12.14 4.99
CA VAL A 514 22.64 -12.30 4.82
C VAL A 514 21.88 -11.66 5.98
N PHE A 515 22.31 -11.89 7.22
CA PHE A 515 21.72 -11.23 8.39
C PHE A 515 21.83 -9.70 8.27
N SER A 516 23.01 -9.18 7.91
CA SER A 516 23.27 -7.74 7.82
C SER A 516 22.47 -7.07 6.72
N GLU A 517 22.17 -7.79 5.63
CA GLU A 517 21.36 -7.27 4.53
C GLU A 517 19.87 -7.25 4.90
N GLN A 518 19.40 -8.25 5.64
CA GLN A 518 18.00 -8.34 6.08
C GLN A 518 17.67 -7.43 7.27
N ASN A 519 18.63 -7.14 8.16
CA ASN A 519 18.37 -6.49 9.47
C ASN A 519 19.11 -5.15 9.66
N LYS A 520 18.86 -4.18 8.78
CA LYS A 520 19.52 -2.85 8.81
C LYS A 520 18.81 -1.79 9.65
N ARG A 521 17.54 -2.01 10.03
CA ARG A 521 16.65 -0.96 10.56
C ARG A 521 16.59 -0.91 12.08
N ALA A 522 17.46 -1.62 12.80
CA ALA A 522 17.61 -1.57 14.26
C ALA A 522 16.27 -1.57 15.03
N ILE A 523 15.81 -0.42 15.55
CA ILE A 523 14.56 -0.32 16.34
C ILE A 523 13.29 -0.64 15.55
N ASP A 524 13.34 -0.49 14.22
CA ASP A 524 12.21 -0.75 13.34
C ASP A 524 12.05 -2.23 13.01
N GLU A 525 13.04 -3.05 13.34
CA GLU A 525 13.01 -4.50 13.14
C GLU A 525 11.95 -5.18 14.02
N MET A 526 11.33 -6.21 13.46
CA MET A 526 10.21 -6.90 14.12
C MET A 526 10.65 -7.61 15.40
N TRP A 527 11.81 -8.26 15.40
CA TRP A 527 12.36 -8.89 16.60
C TRP A 527 12.71 -7.86 17.69
N TYR A 528 13.11 -6.64 17.32
CA TYR A 528 13.37 -5.56 18.28
C TYR A 528 12.08 -5.14 18.97
N LYS A 529 11.06 -4.80 18.17
CA LYS A 529 9.73 -4.38 18.66
C LYS A 529 9.11 -5.43 19.57
N ARG A 530 9.13 -6.70 19.15
CA ARG A 530 8.58 -7.82 19.92
C ARG A 530 9.34 -8.09 21.22
N ALA A 531 10.67 -8.02 21.21
CA ALA A 531 11.48 -8.23 22.42
C ALA A 531 11.19 -7.17 23.49
N VAL A 532 10.99 -5.91 23.07
CA VAL A 532 10.63 -4.81 23.98
C VAL A 532 9.25 -5.02 24.58
N ASP A 533 8.25 -5.42 23.77
CA ASP A 533 6.91 -5.73 24.27
C ASP A 533 6.91 -6.92 25.24
N GLN A 534 7.68 -7.97 24.93
CA GLN A 534 7.77 -9.19 25.73
C GLN A 534 8.40 -8.94 27.12
N HIS A 535 9.31 -7.97 27.25
CA HIS A 535 9.94 -7.62 28.53
C HIS A 535 8.92 -7.22 29.62
N PHE A 536 7.79 -6.64 29.22
CA PHE A 536 6.70 -6.26 30.13
C PHE A 536 5.79 -7.42 30.52
N VAL A 537 5.87 -8.55 29.81
CA VAL A 537 5.24 -9.81 30.22
C VAL A 537 6.14 -10.49 31.26
N HIS A 538 7.40 -10.75 30.89
CA HIS A 538 8.43 -11.31 31.76
C HIS A 538 9.80 -10.69 31.44
N LYS A 539 10.45 -10.10 32.45
CA LYS A 539 11.69 -9.32 32.28
C LYS A 539 12.83 -10.10 31.63
N ASP A 540 12.98 -11.37 32.00
CA ASP A 540 14.08 -12.24 31.55
C ASP A 540 13.66 -13.13 30.37
N SER A 541 12.49 -12.91 29.79
CA SER A 541 11.97 -13.80 28.74
C SER A 541 12.53 -13.49 27.36
N PHE A 542 12.87 -14.55 26.63
CA PHE A 542 13.30 -14.49 25.24
C PHE A 542 12.12 -14.65 24.29
N VAL A 543 12.14 -13.89 23.20
CA VAL A 543 11.23 -14.07 22.07
C VAL A 543 11.89 -14.98 21.04
N TYR A 544 11.30 -16.15 20.84
CA TYR A 544 11.66 -17.09 19.79
C TYR A 544 10.71 -16.93 18.61
N SER A 545 11.27 -16.91 17.41
CA SER A 545 10.50 -16.85 16.16
C SER A 545 11.20 -17.59 15.02
N VAL A 546 10.39 -18.23 14.19
CA VAL A 546 10.79 -18.82 12.91
C VAL A 546 10.19 -18.00 11.76
N PRO A 547 10.81 -18.02 10.57
CA PRO A 547 10.20 -17.51 9.36
C PRO A 547 8.86 -18.21 9.09
N PHE A 548 7.91 -17.50 8.47
CA PHE A 548 6.62 -18.08 8.11
C PHE A 548 6.81 -19.14 7.01
N ASP A 549 6.07 -20.24 7.15
CA ASP A 549 6.08 -21.37 6.19
C ASP A 549 7.48 -21.96 5.92
N ALA A 550 8.39 -21.85 6.89
CA ALA A 550 9.77 -22.32 6.76
C ALA A 550 9.87 -23.82 6.43
N GLY A 551 8.84 -24.62 6.77
CA GLY A 551 8.77 -26.03 6.43
C GLY A 551 8.64 -26.35 4.94
N ASP A 552 8.14 -25.41 4.13
CA ASP A 552 7.95 -25.60 2.68
C ASP A 552 9.18 -25.16 1.87
N LEU A 553 10.01 -24.29 2.45
CA LEU A 553 11.29 -23.87 1.90
C LEU A 553 12.28 -25.01 2.18
N GLY A 554 12.77 -25.69 1.14
CA GLY A 554 13.74 -26.79 1.27
C GLY A 554 15.11 -26.40 1.85
N GLU A 555 15.24 -25.19 2.39
CA GLU A 555 16.43 -24.60 3.00
C GLU A 555 16.54 -24.95 4.49
N GLU A 556 17.70 -24.66 5.09
CA GLU A 556 17.89 -24.86 6.53
C GLU A 556 17.21 -23.75 7.34
N ILE A 557 16.26 -24.14 8.18
CA ILE A 557 15.43 -23.22 8.95
C ILE A 557 16.27 -22.59 10.07
N THR A 558 16.23 -21.27 10.17
CA THR A 558 16.86 -20.51 11.25
C THR A 558 15.83 -20.08 12.28
N VAL A 559 16.20 -20.18 13.56
CA VAL A 559 15.41 -19.69 14.69
C VAL A 559 16.09 -18.42 15.20
N THR A 560 15.32 -17.34 15.34
CA THR A 560 15.80 -16.09 15.94
C THR A 560 15.30 -16.00 17.37
N ALA A 561 16.22 -15.86 18.32
CA ALA A 561 15.95 -15.61 19.73
C ALA A 561 16.42 -14.20 20.11
N SER A 562 15.54 -13.40 20.71
CA SER A 562 15.83 -11.99 21.05
C SER A 562 15.37 -11.62 22.46
N ASN A 563 16.10 -10.72 23.12
CA ASN A 563 15.80 -10.21 24.46
C ASN A 563 16.17 -8.73 24.58
N ALA A 564 15.29 -7.94 25.20
CA ALA A 564 15.46 -6.51 25.36
C ALA A 564 16.19 -6.14 26.66
N VAL A 565 17.18 -5.26 26.53
CA VAL A 565 17.96 -4.72 27.63
C VAL A 565 17.41 -3.34 28.00
N PHE A 566 16.93 -3.22 29.24
CA PHE A 566 16.42 -1.97 29.79
C PHE A 566 17.44 -1.35 30.74
N HIS A 567 17.60 -0.03 30.65
CA HIS A 567 18.32 0.73 31.65
C HIS A 567 17.32 1.31 32.66
N THR A 568 17.65 1.21 33.94
CA THR A 568 16.80 1.73 35.02
C THR A 568 17.57 2.73 35.87
N GLU A 569 17.00 3.91 36.06
CA GLU A 569 17.58 4.99 36.89
C GLU A 569 16.45 5.62 37.71
N SER A 570 16.56 5.59 39.05
CA SER A 570 15.63 6.28 39.97
C SER A 570 14.14 6.04 39.67
N ALA A 571 13.75 4.77 39.50
CA ALA A 571 12.40 4.29 39.16
C ALA A 571 11.92 4.54 37.71
N LYS A 572 12.74 5.12 36.84
CA LYS A 572 12.45 5.22 35.40
C LYS A 572 13.15 4.11 34.64
N SER A 573 12.48 3.51 33.67
CA SER A 573 13.02 2.48 32.78
C SER A 573 12.90 2.91 31.32
N ALA A 574 13.93 2.67 30.52
CA ALA A 574 13.90 2.89 29.08
C ALA A 574 14.63 1.75 28.34
N PRO A 575 14.16 1.34 27.15
CA PRO A 575 14.84 0.33 26.34
C PRO A 575 16.16 0.92 25.82
N ALA A 576 17.27 0.20 26.05
CA ALA A 576 18.60 0.63 25.63
C ALA A 576 19.05 -0.08 24.36
N ALA A 577 18.91 -1.41 24.35
CA ALA A 577 19.33 -2.27 23.26
C ALA A 577 18.50 -3.56 23.25
N VAL A 578 18.56 -4.29 22.14
CA VAL A 578 18.07 -5.66 22.04
C VAL A 578 19.21 -6.53 21.58
N VAL A 579 19.41 -7.65 22.26
CA VAL A 579 20.42 -8.66 21.94
C VAL A 579 19.74 -9.94 21.49
N GLY A 580 20.41 -10.71 20.65
CA GLY A 580 19.85 -11.96 20.17
C GLY A 580 20.83 -12.88 19.48
N PHE A 581 20.34 -14.06 19.16
CA PHE A 581 21.07 -15.12 18.48
C PHE A 581 20.21 -15.72 17.38
N GLN A 582 20.86 -16.11 16.29
CA GLN A 582 20.32 -17.01 15.28
C GLN A 582 21.04 -18.35 15.37
N PHE A 583 20.26 -19.42 15.27
CA PHE A 583 20.78 -20.78 15.29
C PHE A 583 19.92 -21.69 14.43
N HIS A 584 20.47 -22.85 14.06
CA HIS A 584 19.77 -23.82 13.23
C HIS A 584 18.64 -24.51 13.99
N HIS A 585 17.47 -24.60 13.36
CA HIS A 585 16.32 -25.32 13.89
C HIS A 585 16.64 -26.80 14.16
N SER A 586 17.47 -27.41 13.32
CA SER A 586 17.89 -28.82 13.44
C SER A 586 18.55 -29.13 14.78
N ALA A 587 19.33 -28.20 15.35
CA ALA A 587 19.94 -28.35 16.67
C ALA A 587 18.90 -28.22 17.80
N LEU A 588 17.96 -27.27 17.66
CA LEU A 588 16.87 -27.08 18.61
C LEU A 588 15.95 -28.31 18.68
N ASP A 589 15.58 -28.88 17.53
CA ASP A 589 14.74 -30.08 17.46
C ASP A 589 15.45 -31.29 18.10
N LYS A 590 16.75 -31.49 17.83
CA LYS A 590 17.54 -32.54 18.50
C LYS A 590 17.58 -32.36 20.01
N LEU A 591 17.79 -31.12 20.49
CA LEU A 591 17.79 -30.82 21.91
C LEU A 591 16.40 -31.09 22.53
N PHE A 592 15.34 -30.67 21.85
CA PHE A 592 13.97 -30.87 22.28
C PHE A 592 13.64 -32.37 22.40
N ARG A 593 13.98 -33.17 21.39
CA ARG A 593 13.79 -34.64 21.40
C ARG A 593 14.60 -35.32 22.50
N ASN A 594 15.82 -34.84 22.77
CA ASN A 594 16.65 -35.37 23.85
C ASN A 594 16.05 -35.08 25.25
N ILE A 595 15.52 -33.86 25.47
CA ILE A 595 14.89 -33.48 26.74
C ILE A 595 13.56 -34.19 26.94
N THR A 596 12.72 -34.24 25.91
CA THR A 596 11.39 -34.87 26.00
C THR A 596 11.48 -36.40 26.05
N GLY A 597 12.59 -36.98 25.54
CA GLY A 597 12.87 -38.40 25.59
C GLY A 597 11.68 -39.24 25.12
N ASN A 598 11.29 -40.23 25.91
CA ASN A 598 10.15 -41.09 25.62
C ASN A 598 8.78 -40.41 25.77
N GLY A 599 8.69 -39.21 26.35
CA GLY A 599 7.41 -38.51 26.55
C GLY A 599 6.74 -38.09 25.24
N CYS A 600 7.55 -37.76 24.24
CA CYS A 600 7.14 -37.30 22.90
C CYS A 600 7.59 -38.23 21.76
N ALA A 601 8.32 -39.30 22.08
CA ALA A 601 8.80 -40.28 21.09
C ALA A 601 7.85 -41.48 20.92
N VAL A 602 6.78 -41.58 21.71
CA VAL A 602 5.77 -42.63 21.61
C VAL A 602 4.78 -42.27 20.49
N GLU A 603 4.48 -43.24 19.61
CA GLU A 603 3.62 -43.03 18.43
C GLU A 603 2.23 -42.46 18.78
N ASP A 604 1.73 -42.70 20.00
CA ASP A 604 0.42 -42.22 20.45
C ASP A 604 0.38 -40.72 20.84
N ARG A 605 1.50 -39.97 20.78
CA ARG A 605 1.54 -38.56 21.24
C ARG A 605 2.27 -37.64 20.27
N GLU A 606 1.65 -36.50 19.96
CA GLU A 606 2.26 -35.41 19.17
C GLU A 606 2.65 -34.26 20.10
N CYS A 607 3.91 -33.83 20.02
CA CYS A 607 4.40 -32.70 20.79
C CYS A 607 4.73 -31.53 19.89
N TYR A 608 4.14 -30.38 20.21
CA TYR A 608 4.29 -29.12 19.50
C TYR A 608 4.87 -28.05 20.42
N VAL A 609 5.72 -27.19 19.87
CA VAL A 609 6.13 -25.94 20.52
C VAL A 609 5.56 -24.78 19.72
N ILE A 610 4.74 -23.96 20.37
CA ILE A 610 3.95 -22.91 19.74
C ILE A 610 4.30 -21.56 20.36
N ASP A 611 4.39 -20.51 19.53
CA ASP A 611 4.63 -19.14 19.98
C ASP A 611 3.39 -18.49 20.64
N ASN A 612 3.58 -17.32 21.22
CA ASN A 612 2.53 -16.54 21.88
C ASN A 612 1.40 -16.04 20.95
N ASN A 613 1.53 -16.24 19.64
CA ASN A 613 0.54 -15.89 18.63
C ASN A 613 -0.03 -17.14 17.89
N GLY A 614 0.36 -18.36 18.28
CA GLY A 614 -0.17 -19.59 17.70
C GLY A 614 0.63 -20.16 16.51
N PHE A 615 1.84 -19.68 16.24
CA PHE A 615 2.71 -20.22 15.19
C PHE A 615 3.59 -21.35 15.69
N ILE A 616 3.75 -22.38 14.85
CA ILE A 616 4.53 -23.57 15.19
C ILE A 616 6.04 -23.30 15.04
N ILE A 617 6.79 -23.53 16.11
CA ILE A 617 8.26 -23.49 16.13
C ILE A 617 8.82 -24.91 16.00
N ILE A 618 8.28 -25.88 16.74
CA ILE A 618 8.67 -27.30 16.66
C ILE A 618 7.42 -28.13 16.40
N SER A 619 7.51 -29.04 15.43
CA SER A 619 6.47 -30.03 15.10
C SER A 619 7.14 -31.38 14.82
N PRO A 620 6.41 -32.51 14.99
CA PRO A 620 6.84 -33.81 14.49
C PRO A 620 7.14 -33.81 12.98
N TYR A 621 6.43 -32.97 12.21
CA TYR A 621 6.53 -32.88 10.76
C TYR A 621 7.18 -31.55 10.33
N ARG A 622 8.26 -31.63 9.55
CA ARG A 622 9.01 -30.45 9.10
C ARG A 622 8.16 -29.45 8.32
N GLN A 623 7.20 -29.93 7.51
CA GLN A 623 6.32 -29.11 6.67
C GLN A 623 5.35 -28.21 7.45
N GLU A 624 5.16 -28.46 8.75
CA GLU A 624 4.26 -27.68 9.61
C GLU A 624 4.97 -26.48 10.27
N ILE A 625 6.30 -26.42 10.21
CA ILE A 625 7.08 -25.37 10.87
C ILE A 625 6.81 -24.00 10.23
N GLY A 626 6.54 -23.00 11.07
CA GLY A 626 6.22 -21.64 10.64
C GLY A 626 4.78 -21.45 10.15
N LYS A 627 3.96 -22.51 10.14
CA LYS A 627 2.51 -22.42 9.86
C LYS A 627 1.73 -22.11 11.13
N PHE A 628 0.51 -21.60 10.96
CA PHE A 628 -0.39 -21.36 12.07
C PHE A 628 -0.99 -22.70 12.55
N PHE A 629 -0.98 -22.94 13.86
CA PHE A 629 -1.39 -24.22 14.42
C PHE A 629 -2.85 -24.59 14.09
N GLY A 630 -3.74 -23.61 14.00
CA GLY A 630 -5.15 -23.86 13.65
C GLY A 630 -5.40 -24.29 12.21
N GLU A 631 -4.44 -24.09 11.29
CA GLU A 631 -4.54 -24.61 9.92
C GLU A 631 -4.22 -26.11 9.87
N ILE A 632 -3.38 -26.58 10.80
CA ILE A 632 -3.01 -27.98 10.95
C ILE A 632 -4.04 -28.73 11.82
N ASN A 633 -4.41 -28.15 12.96
CA ASN A 633 -5.31 -28.75 13.94
C ASN A 633 -6.28 -27.72 14.53
N GLY A 634 -7.27 -27.32 13.73
CA GLY A 634 -8.25 -26.29 14.11
C GLY A 634 -9.14 -26.71 15.29
N GLY A 635 -9.46 -27.99 15.42
CA GLY A 635 -10.24 -28.51 16.55
C GLY A 635 -9.57 -28.26 17.91
N ILE A 636 -8.27 -28.55 18.03
CA ILE A 636 -7.52 -28.27 19.28
C ILE A 636 -7.33 -26.77 19.47
N MET A 637 -7.04 -26.01 18.42
CA MET A 637 -6.88 -24.56 18.53
C MET A 637 -8.18 -23.87 19.02
N LEU A 638 -9.35 -24.33 18.56
CA LEU A 638 -10.64 -23.85 19.06
C LEU A 638 -10.78 -24.10 20.57
N ARG A 639 -10.42 -25.30 21.03
CA ARG A 639 -10.43 -25.63 22.47
C ARG A 639 -9.46 -24.79 23.27
N LEU A 640 -8.26 -24.51 22.75
CA LEU A 640 -7.30 -23.62 23.40
C LEU A 640 -7.87 -22.19 23.58
N VAL A 641 -8.77 -21.76 22.70
CA VAL A 641 -9.48 -20.48 22.85
C VAL A 641 -10.59 -20.56 23.88
N GLU A 642 -11.39 -21.64 23.87
CA GLU A 642 -12.46 -21.89 24.86
C GLU A 642 -11.90 -21.98 26.30
N GLU A 643 -10.76 -22.66 26.46
CA GLU A 643 -10.06 -22.82 27.74
C GLU A 643 -9.20 -21.60 28.13
N LYS A 644 -9.30 -20.49 27.38
CA LYS A 644 -8.58 -19.24 27.66
C LYS A 644 -7.05 -19.37 27.70
N VAL A 645 -6.48 -20.30 26.94
CA VAL A 645 -5.03 -20.31 26.66
C VAL A 645 -4.69 -19.22 25.63
N PHE A 646 -5.51 -19.13 24.58
CA PHE A 646 -5.42 -18.07 23.57
C PHE A 646 -6.69 -17.21 23.55
N LYS A 647 -6.50 -15.93 23.22
CA LYS A 647 -7.57 -14.98 22.93
C LYS A 647 -7.63 -14.74 21.43
N GLN A 648 -8.82 -14.92 20.85
CA GLN A 648 -9.10 -14.52 19.48
C GLN A 648 -9.23 -12.99 19.39
N VAL A 649 -8.61 -12.39 18.38
CA VAL A 649 -8.63 -10.95 18.12
C VAL A 649 -8.89 -10.73 16.63
N VAL A 650 -10.01 -10.11 16.30
CA VAL A 650 -10.32 -9.73 14.92
C VAL A 650 -9.69 -8.39 14.58
N VAL A 651 -9.00 -8.36 13.44
CA VAL A 651 -8.30 -7.19 12.88
C VAL A 651 -8.83 -6.95 11.48
N TYR A 652 -9.12 -5.69 11.15
CA TYR A 652 -9.69 -5.30 9.85
C TYR A 652 -8.63 -4.60 8.99
N ASP A 653 -8.56 -4.99 7.71
CA ASP A 653 -7.76 -4.34 6.68
C ASP A 653 -8.68 -3.61 5.70
N TYR A 654 -8.85 -2.31 5.92
CA TYR A 654 -9.64 -1.42 5.07
C TYR A 654 -8.88 -0.95 3.82
N GLN A 655 -7.60 -1.31 3.68
CA GLN A 655 -6.72 -0.98 2.55
C GLN A 655 -6.47 -2.20 1.65
N ALA A 656 -7.31 -3.23 1.74
CA ALA A 656 -7.19 -4.46 0.99
C ALA A 656 -7.63 -4.30 -0.47
N VAL A 657 -7.15 -5.22 -1.31
CA VAL A 657 -7.50 -5.31 -2.74
C VAL A 657 -8.17 -6.65 -2.99
N CYS A 658 -9.34 -6.60 -3.60
CA CYS A 658 -10.08 -7.78 -4.03
C CYS A 658 -10.08 -7.87 -5.55
N PHE A 659 -10.28 -9.09 -6.04
CA PHE A 659 -10.30 -9.40 -7.46
C PHE A 659 -11.75 -9.56 -7.92
N GLU A 660 -12.18 -8.70 -8.83
CA GLU A 660 -13.49 -8.84 -9.49
C GLU A 660 -13.27 -9.47 -10.86
N SER A 661 -14.07 -10.49 -11.22
CA SER A 661 -14.00 -11.08 -12.56
C SER A 661 -14.30 -10.00 -13.59
N SER A 662 -13.38 -9.71 -14.49
CA SER A 662 -13.74 -8.92 -15.67
C SER A 662 -14.69 -9.80 -16.49
N GLY A 663 -15.93 -9.34 -16.69
CA GLY A 663 -16.90 -10.05 -17.53
C GLY A 663 -16.23 -10.49 -18.83
N ASP A 664 -16.63 -11.67 -19.33
CA ASP A 664 -15.97 -12.34 -20.45
C ASP A 664 -15.62 -11.33 -21.54
N MET A 665 -14.31 -11.10 -21.72
CA MET A 665 -13.84 -10.43 -22.90
C MET A 665 -14.20 -11.35 -24.05
N ASN A 666 -15.36 -11.09 -24.67
CA ASN A 666 -15.66 -11.57 -25.99
C ASN A 666 -14.39 -11.32 -26.80
N ALA A 667 -13.76 -12.40 -27.26
CA ALA A 667 -12.58 -12.40 -28.10
C ALA A 667 -12.97 -11.78 -29.46
N SER A 668 -13.28 -10.49 -29.43
CA SER A 668 -13.69 -9.67 -30.55
C SER A 668 -12.55 -8.70 -30.85
N ASN A 669 -11.37 -9.28 -31.12
CA ASN A 669 -10.47 -8.71 -32.12
C ASN A 669 -10.86 -9.26 -33.51
N SER A 670 -12.17 -9.28 -33.80
CA SER A 670 -12.75 -9.65 -35.10
C SER A 670 -12.58 -8.54 -36.16
N LEU A 671 -11.59 -7.66 -36.02
CA LEU A 671 -11.23 -6.72 -37.08
C LEU A 671 -10.26 -7.34 -38.09
N LEU A 672 -9.62 -8.47 -37.76
CA LEU A 672 -8.75 -9.22 -38.68
C LEU A 672 -9.48 -10.30 -39.48
N SER A 673 -10.67 -10.74 -39.05
CA SER A 673 -11.45 -11.75 -39.78
C SER A 673 -11.92 -11.29 -41.16
N PRO A 674 -12.37 -10.03 -41.39
CA PRO A 674 -12.82 -9.62 -42.72
C PRO A 674 -11.64 -9.59 -43.70
N LEU A 675 -10.48 -9.10 -43.24
CA LEU A 675 -9.26 -9.05 -44.03
C LEU A 675 -8.73 -10.45 -44.36
N PHE A 676 -8.81 -11.40 -43.43
CA PHE A 676 -8.46 -12.80 -43.69
C PHE A 676 -9.43 -13.48 -44.65
N HIS A 677 -10.73 -13.20 -44.55
CA HIS A 677 -11.73 -13.71 -45.50
C HIS A 677 -11.58 -13.10 -46.89
N VAL A 678 -11.25 -11.80 -46.97
CA VAL A 678 -10.92 -11.11 -48.23
C VAL A 678 -9.64 -11.69 -48.83
N LEU A 679 -8.57 -11.87 -48.05
CA LEU A 679 -7.33 -12.50 -48.53
C LEU A 679 -7.54 -13.96 -48.96
N ARG A 680 -8.37 -14.73 -48.25
CA ARG A 680 -8.72 -16.10 -48.61
C ARG A 680 -9.57 -16.16 -49.88
N ALA A 681 -10.52 -15.24 -50.04
CA ALA A 681 -11.30 -15.10 -51.27
C ALA A 681 -10.41 -14.69 -52.44
N LEU A 682 -9.48 -13.77 -52.25
CA LEU A 682 -8.54 -13.30 -53.28
C LEU A 682 -7.55 -14.40 -53.67
N LYS A 683 -7.07 -15.19 -52.70
CA LYS A 683 -6.25 -16.39 -52.93
C LYS A 683 -7.03 -17.47 -53.67
N TRP A 684 -8.31 -17.69 -53.32
CA TRP A 684 -9.18 -18.61 -54.03
C TRP A 684 -9.43 -18.15 -55.48
N LEU A 685 -9.70 -16.88 -55.70
CA LEU A 685 -9.89 -16.29 -57.03
C LEU A 685 -8.62 -16.43 -57.88
N LEU A 686 -7.44 -16.19 -57.29
CA LEU A 686 -6.14 -16.42 -57.93
C LEU A 686 -5.93 -17.88 -58.31
N HIS A 687 -6.18 -18.83 -57.39
CA HIS A 687 -6.06 -20.26 -57.70
C HIS A 687 -7.04 -20.71 -58.78
N THR A 688 -8.27 -20.20 -58.76
CA THR A 688 -9.30 -20.56 -59.73
C THR A 688 -8.94 -19.97 -61.10
N ALA A 689 -8.46 -18.73 -61.15
CA ALA A 689 -7.95 -18.11 -62.39
C ALA A 689 -6.72 -18.86 -62.92
N LEU A 690 -5.78 -19.26 -62.05
CA LEU A 690 -4.61 -20.03 -62.44
C LEU A 690 -5.00 -21.42 -62.98
N TRP A 691 -5.99 -22.06 -62.36
CA TRP A 691 -6.54 -23.34 -62.80
C TRP A 691 -7.26 -23.22 -64.16
N TYR A 692 -8.01 -22.14 -64.37
CA TYR A 692 -8.61 -21.84 -65.68
C TYR A 692 -7.57 -21.52 -66.76
N ILE A 693 -6.47 -20.83 -66.40
CA ILE A 693 -5.35 -20.58 -67.31
C ILE A 693 -4.67 -21.91 -67.68
N VAL A 694 -4.41 -22.79 -66.71
CA VAL A 694 -3.85 -24.12 -66.94
C VAL A 694 -4.78 -24.98 -67.82
N GLN A 695 -6.09 -24.92 -67.63
CA GLN A 695 -7.07 -25.56 -68.52
C GLN A 695 -7.08 -24.98 -69.94
N PHE A 696 -6.87 -23.66 -70.08
CA PHE A 696 -6.83 -23.00 -71.38
C PHE A 696 -5.53 -23.24 -72.15
N THR A 697 -4.42 -23.54 -71.46
CA THR A 697 -3.10 -23.63 -72.08
C THR A 697 -2.56 -25.04 -72.30
N ASN A 698 -3.17 -26.09 -71.72
CA ASN A 698 -2.69 -27.47 -71.93
C ASN A 698 -3.82 -28.49 -72.19
N THR A 699 -4.38 -28.47 -73.40
CA THR A 699 -4.44 -29.73 -74.16
C THR A 699 -3.03 -30.02 -74.65
N ALA A 700 -2.37 -30.98 -74.01
CA ALA A 700 -1.05 -31.55 -74.24
C ALA A 700 -0.11 -31.37 -73.04
N ILE A 701 0.40 -32.52 -72.58
CA ILE A 701 1.43 -32.72 -71.56
C ILE A 701 0.87 -32.77 -70.12
N ALA A 702 0.07 -33.82 -69.90
CA ALA A 702 0.22 -34.63 -68.70
C ALA A 702 1.39 -35.60 -68.95
N GLU A 703 2.56 -35.31 -68.37
CA GLU A 703 3.62 -36.25 -67.97
C GLU A 703 4.86 -35.42 -67.60
N PHE A 704 5.57 -35.83 -66.53
CA PHE A 704 6.76 -35.20 -65.95
C PHE A 704 6.56 -33.97 -65.05
N ILE A 705 6.30 -34.21 -63.76
CA ILE A 705 7.30 -34.07 -62.67
C ILE A 705 6.54 -34.21 -61.35
N ASP A 706 6.79 -35.34 -60.69
CA ASP A 706 6.53 -35.56 -59.27
C ASP A 706 7.74 -35.00 -58.48
N PRO A 707 7.52 -34.14 -57.48
CA PRO A 707 8.38 -34.11 -56.32
C PRO A 707 7.55 -34.36 -55.06
N TYR A 708 7.49 -35.62 -54.66
CA TYR A 708 7.81 -36.10 -53.31
C TYR A 708 7.97 -34.96 -52.28
N ILE A 709 6.86 -34.56 -51.66
CA ILE A 709 6.82 -33.94 -50.35
C ILE A 709 5.90 -34.84 -49.53
N ASP A 710 6.46 -35.43 -48.48
CA ASP A 710 5.77 -36.29 -47.51
C ASP A 710 4.39 -35.73 -47.14
N GLU A 711 3.35 -36.33 -47.69
CA GLU A 711 2.02 -36.34 -47.10
C GLU A 711 1.98 -37.42 -46.02
N ASP A 712 2.76 -37.22 -44.95
CA ASP A 712 2.52 -37.90 -43.69
C ASP A 712 2.40 -36.87 -42.57
N MET A 713 1.41 -35.99 -42.73
CA MET A 713 0.73 -35.32 -41.62
C MET A 713 -0.68 -34.90 -42.05
N SER A 714 -1.41 -35.83 -42.70
CA SER A 714 -2.87 -35.72 -42.80
C SER A 714 -3.47 -36.03 -41.44
N ASP A 715 -4.39 -35.17 -41.01
CA ASP A 715 -5.46 -35.47 -40.07
C ASP A 715 -5.09 -36.34 -38.86
N TYR A 716 -4.44 -35.74 -37.86
CA TYR A 716 -5.00 -35.96 -36.54
C TYR A 716 -6.41 -35.35 -36.58
N PRO A 717 -7.49 -36.11 -36.32
CA PRO A 717 -8.75 -35.46 -36.01
C PRO A 717 -8.43 -34.54 -34.84
N ALA A 718 -8.63 -33.23 -35.01
CA ALA A 718 -8.64 -32.29 -33.92
C ALA A 718 -9.77 -32.75 -32.99
N SER A 719 -9.45 -33.68 -32.11
CA SER A 719 -10.36 -34.18 -31.10
C SER A 719 -10.81 -32.95 -30.34
N THR A 720 -12.09 -32.87 -30.02
CA THR A 720 -12.63 -31.85 -29.12
C THR A 720 -11.82 -31.70 -27.81
N LYS A 721 -11.00 -32.71 -27.44
CA LYS A 721 -10.00 -32.64 -26.34
C LYS A 721 -8.80 -31.71 -26.57
N THR A 722 -8.52 -31.23 -27.79
CA THR A 722 -7.37 -30.33 -28.06
C THR A 722 -7.63 -28.87 -27.70
N THR A 723 -8.85 -28.51 -27.30
CA THR A 723 -9.19 -27.16 -26.81
C THR A 723 -9.56 -27.12 -25.33
N ASP A 724 -9.84 -28.28 -24.71
CA ASP A 724 -10.13 -28.38 -23.28
C ASP A 724 -8.95 -27.91 -22.42
N TRP A 725 -7.72 -28.27 -22.79
CA TRP A 725 -6.52 -27.81 -22.07
C TRP A 725 -6.38 -26.28 -22.11
N LEU A 726 -6.86 -25.63 -23.18
CA LEU A 726 -6.83 -24.17 -23.30
C LEU A 726 -7.75 -23.54 -22.27
N ARG A 727 -8.98 -24.05 -22.12
CA ARG A 727 -9.93 -23.61 -21.08
C ARG A 727 -9.40 -23.85 -19.66
N LEU A 728 -8.65 -24.93 -19.47
CA LEU A 728 -8.08 -25.33 -18.18
C LEU A 728 -6.85 -24.49 -17.77
N VAL A 729 -6.14 -23.90 -18.73
CA VAL A 729 -4.93 -23.08 -18.50
C VAL A 729 -5.21 -21.58 -18.68
N THR A 730 -6.33 -21.20 -19.30
CA THR A 730 -6.75 -19.80 -19.41
C THR A 730 -7.20 -19.26 -18.07
N LEU A 731 -6.53 -18.21 -17.60
CA LEU A 731 -6.96 -17.47 -16.42
C LEU A 731 -8.18 -16.62 -16.72
N HIS A 732 -9.18 -16.70 -15.85
CA HIS A 732 -10.25 -15.72 -15.80
C HIS A 732 -9.65 -14.37 -15.43
N ARG A 733 -9.72 -13.42 -16.36
CA ARG A 733 -9.19 -12.08 -16.15
C ARG A 733 -9.95 -11.39 -15.03
N THR A 734 -9.23 -10.63 -14.23
CA THR A 734 -9.79 -9.92 -13.08
C THR A 734 -9.34 -8.48 -13.08
N ARG A 735 -10.07 -7.63 -12.35
CA ARG A 735 -9.68 -6.24 -12.10
C ARG A 735 -9.49 -6.03 -10.61
N LEU A 736 -8.61 -5.10 -10.28
CA LEU A 736 -8.31 -4.73 -8.90
C LEU A 736 -9.37 -3.75 -8.39
N LYS A 737 -10.01 -4.07 -7.25
CA LYS A 737 -10.98 -3.19 -6.59
C LYS A 737 -10.63 -3.05 -5.11
N SER A 738 -10.85 -1.85 -4.56
CA SER A 738 -10.69 -1.62 -3.12
C SER A 738 -11.77 -2.38 -2.35
N CYS A 739 -11.39 -3.15 -1.36
CA CYS A 739 -12.32 -3.89 -0.49
C CYS A 739 -11.82 -3.89 0.95
N ASP A 740 -12.66 -4.39 1.86
CA ASP A 740 -12.29 -4.59 3.24
C ASP A 740 -12.13 -6.10 3.51
N MET A 741 -11.00 -6.47 4.12
CA MET A 741 -10.74 -7.84 4.56
C MET A 741 -10.66 -7.88 6.09
N GLN A 742 -10.92 -9.05 6.66
CA GLN A 742 -10.71 -9.31 8.09
C GLN A 742 -9.70 -10.43 8.28
N ARG A 743 -8.96 -10.35 9.38
CA ARG A 743 -8.08 -11.41 9.86
C ARG A 743 -8.43 -11.76 11.29
N VAL A 744 -8.44 -13.06 11.56
CA VAL A 744 -8.64 -13.61 12.89
C VAL A 744 -7.27 -13.98 13.43
N LEU A 745 -6.77 -13.21 14.40
CA LEU A 745 -5.45 -13.39 15.01
C LEU A 745 -5.59 -13.89 16.44
N TYR A 746 -4.49 -14.40 17.00
CA TYR A 746 -4.49 -15.02 18.32
C TYR A 746 -3.39 -14.41 19.20
N LEU A 747 -3.71 -14.27 20.48
CA LEU A 747 -2.80 -13.75 21.50
C LEU A 747 -2.91 -14.60 22.77
N MET A 748 -1.79 -15.08 23.29
CA MET A 748 -1.75 -15.84 24.53
C MET A 748 -2.26 -15.01 25.73
N TYR A 749 -3.02 -15.63 26.63
CA TYR A 749 -3.41 -14.99 27.90
C TYR A 749 -2.20 -14.89 28.85
N ASN A 750 -2.02 -13.71 29.47
CA ASN A 750 -0.92 -13.40 30.39
C ASN A 750 -1.30 -13.52 31.88
N GLU A 751 -2.47 -14.09 32.20
CA GLU A 751 -2.86 -14.27 33.61
C GLU A 751 -2.00 -15.36 34.27
N LYS A 752 -1.45 -15.00 35.44
CA LYS A 752 -0.54 -15.83 36.21
C LYS A 752 -1.22 -17.16 36.54
N ASP A 753 -0.51 -18.25 36.25
CA ASP A 753 -0.90 -19.64 36.52
C ASP A 753 -1.89 -20.24 35.50
N ASN A 754 -1.54 -20.25 34.21
CA ASN A 754 -2.17 -21.18 33.27
C ASN A 754 -1.67 -22.60 33.59
N VAL A 755 -2.40 -23.20 34.54
CA VAL A 755 -2.38 -24.56 35.03
C VAL A 755 -2.12 -25.55 33.89
N ALA A 756 -1.33 -26.59 34.16
CA ALA A 756 -1.28 -27.76 33.30
C ALA A 756 -2.70 -28.33 33.17
N PHE A 757 -3.42 -27.94 32.12
CA PHE A 757 -4.77 -28.41 31.89
C PHE A 757 -4.67 -29.87 31.46
N ASN A 758 -5.32 -30.73 32.23
CA ASN A 758 -5.45 -32.15 31.94
C ASN A 758 -6.95 -32.42 31.81
N MET A 759 -7.43 -32.47 30.57
CA MET A 759 -8.83 -32.80 30.31
C MET A 759 -9.01 -34.32 30.26
N THR A 760 -9.96 -34.84 31.02
CA THR A 760 -10.38 -36.24 30.88
C THR A 760 -11.33 -36.37 29.71
N ALA A 761 -10.98 -37.21 28.75
CA ALA A 761 -11.75 -37.46 27.53
C ALA A 761 -13.17 -37.95 27.82
N HIS A 762 -14.19 -37.27 27.30
CA HIS A 762 -15.52 -37.85 27.12
C HIS A 762 -15.79 -38.05 25.61
N VAL A 763 -16.20 -39.26 25.23
CA VAL A 763 -16.82 -39.58 23.91
C VAL A 763 -15.93 -39.39 22.65
N CYS A 764 -14.60 -39.33 22.79
CA CYS A 764 -13.54 -39.09 21.74
C CYS A 764 -12.99 -37.66 21.66
N GLU A 765 -13.03 -36.92 22.78
CA GLU A 765 -12.22 -35.71 22.93
C GLU A 765 -10.74 -36.07 23.14
N ARG A 766 -9.84 -35.48 22.36
CA ARG A 766 -8.38 -35.68 22.52
C ARG A 766 -7.92 -34.96 23.80
N PRO A 767 -7.40 -35.67 24.81
CA PRO A 767 -6.75 -35.01 25.92
C PRO A 767 -5.49 -34.31 25.39
N PHE A 768 -5.33 -33.05 25.73
CA PHE A 768 -4.11 -32.30 25.46
C PHE A 768 -3.61 -31.65 26.75
N VAL A 769 -2.30 -31.46 26.83
CA VAL A 769 -1.64 -30.80 27.95
C VAL A 769 -0.87 -29.61 27.43
N VAL A 770 -1.08 -28.44 28.05
CA VAL A 770 -0.35 -27.21 27.75
C VAL A 770 0.58 -26.89 28.91
N LEU A 771 1.85 -26.64 28.61
CA LEU A 771 2.85 -26.23 29.59
C LEU A 771 3.59 -24.99 29.08
N PRO A 772 3.58 -23.86 29.82
CA PRO A 772 4.40 -22.71 29.46
C PRO A 772 5.89 -23.03 29.62
N ILE A 773 6.69 -22.68 28.62
CA ILE A 773 8.15 -22.81 28.70
C ILE A 773 8.68 -21.58 29.45
N PRO A 774 9.32 -21.75 30.63
CA PRO A 774 9.71 -20.63 31.48
C PRO A 774 10.70 -19.71 30.75
N ASN A 775 10.59 -18.40 31.03
CA ASN A 775 11.44 -17.36 30.43
C ASN A 775 11.42 -17.36 28.88
N SER A 776 10.28 -17.70 28.28
CA SER A 776 10.10 -17.63 26.82
C SER A 776 8.68 -17.19 26.47
N ASN A 777 8.47 -16.85 25.19
CA ASN A 777 7.15 -16.63 24.62
C ASN A 777 6.48 -17.92 24.12
N MET A 778 6.99 -19.10 24.49
CA MET A 778 6.57 -20.38 23.93
C MET A 778 5.76 -21.23 24.92
N ILE A 779 4.88 -22.07 24.39
CA ILE A 779 4.21 -23.15 25.11
C ILE A 779 4.54 -24.50 24.48
N LEU A 780 4.63 -25.53 25.31
CA LEU A 780 4.65 -26.93 24.91
C LEU A 780 3.22 -27.46 24.93
N LEU A 781 2.76 -27.98 23.80
CA LEU A 781 1.47 -28.62 23.64
C LEU A 781 1.69 -30.11 23.35
N VAL A 782 1.15 -30.98 24.19
CA VAL A 782 1.20 -32.44 24.02
C VAL A 782 -0.20 -32.94 23.74
N ILE A 783 -0.39 -33.61 22.61
CA ILE A 783 -1.69 -34.07 22.12
C ILE A 783 -1.68 -35.59 22.01
N ASP A 784 -2.73 -36.25 22.50
CA ASP A 784 -2.92 -37.69 22.33
C ASP A 784 -3.54 -38.02 20.95
N GLN A 785 -2.98 -38.99 20.24
CA GLN A 785 -3.39 -39.40 18.88
C GLN A 785 -4.56 -40.40 18.84
N ARG A 786 -5.10 -40.87 19.98
CA ARG A 786 -6.14 -41.92 20.02
C ARG A 786 -7.42 -41.65 19.20
N CYS A 787 -7.72 -40.39 18.89
CA CYS A 787 -8.86 -40.01 18.04
C CYS A 787 -8.36 -39.43 16.71
N PRO A 788 -8.98 -39.74 15.55
CA PRO A 788 -8.57 -39.18 14.25
C PRO A 788 -8.70 -37.66 14.20
N ARG A 789 -7.92 -37.00 13.33
CA ARG A 789 -8.00 -35.54 13.13
C ARG A 789 -9.35 -35.24 12.46
N ASP A 790 -10.05 -34.19 12.90
CA ASP A 790 -11.22 -33.69 12.19
C ASP A 790 -10.78 -32.63 11.17
N PRO A 791 -10.75 -32.96 9.86
CA PRO A 791 -10.32 -32.01 8.83
C PRO A 791 -11.37 -30.94 8.54
N SER A 792 -12.60 -31.05 9.07
CA SER A 792 -13.68 -30.10 8.80
C SER A 792 -13.49 -28.76 9.53
N ILE A 793 -12.75 -28.75 10.64
CA ILE A 793 -12.49 -27.56 11.45
C ILE A 793 -11.07 -27.06 11.16
N GLN A 794 -10.97 -26.03 10.31
CA GLN A 794 -9.72 -25.32 10.03
C GLN A 794 -9.87 -23.85 10.40
N LEU A 795 -8.94 -23.36 11.23
CA LEU A 795 -8.87 -21.95 11.61
C LEU A 795 -7.66 -21.33 10.91
N SER A 796 -7.88 -20.30 10.11
CA SER A 796 -6.80 -19.62 9.40
C SER A 796 -6.62 -18.18 9.90
N VAL A 797 -5.38 -17.71 9.80
CA VAL A 797 -4.99 -16.31 10.03
C VAL A 797 -4.94 -15.52 8.72
N ASN A 798 -5.20 -16.17 7.58
CA ASN A 798 -5.24 -15.56 6.27
C ASN A 798 -6.42 -14.59 6.15
N PRO A 799 -6.29 -13.53 5.33
CA PRO A 799 -7.36 -12.56 5.15
C PRO A 799 -8.58 -13.20 4.49
N ALA A 800 -9.75 -12.84 5.00
CA ALA A 800 -11.05 -13.22 4.47
C ALA A 800 -11.86 -11.98 4.10
N ASP A 801 -12.61 -12.06 3.01
CA ASP A 801 -13.47 -10.97 2.55
C ASP A 801 -14.63 -10.72 3.53
N ILE A 802 -14.94 -9.44 3.76
CA ILE A 802 -16.07 -9.07 4.59
C ILE A 802 -17.31 -8.90 3.71
N HIS A 803 -18.27 -9.81 3.87
CA HIS A 803 -19.57 -9.67 3.24
C HIS A 803 -20.48 -8.79 4.08
N TYR A 804 -20.63 -7.53 3.66
CA TYR A 804 -21.59 -6.62 4.27
C TYR A 804 -23.01 -7.00 3.86
N PRO A 805 -24.01 -6.86 4.77
CA PRO A 805 -25.42 -7.09 4.45
C PRO A 805 -25.92 -5.92 3.59
N LEU A 806 -25.60 -5.97 2.30
CA LEU A 806 -26.01 -4.99 1.30
C LEU A 806 -27.39 -5.34 0.75
N ASP A 807 -28.26 -4.35 0.57
CA ASP A 807 -29.49 -4.54 -0.20
C ASP A 807 -29.16 -4.88 -1.65
N LYS A 808 -30.05 -5.60 -2.35
CA LYS A 808 -29.82 -6.12 -3.72
C LYS A 808 -29.34 -5.06 -4.75
N ASN A 809 -29.64 -3.79 -4.53
CA ASN A 809 -29.28 -2.67 -5.42
C ASN A 809 -28.21 -1.74 -4.85
N GLN A 810 -27.65 -2.03 -3.67
CA GLN A 810 -26.68 -1.16 -3.01
C GLN A 810 -25.26 -1.66 -3.29
N THR A 811 -24.43 -0.78 -3.84
CA THR A 811 -22.99 -1.08 -3.98
C THR A 811 -22.27 -0.83 -2.67
N PHE A 812 -21.12 -1.48 -2.50
CA PHE A 812 -20.25 -1.23 -1.35
C PHE A 812 -19.82 0.25 -1.24
N ALA A 813 -19.66 0.96 -2.37
CA ALA A 813 -19.35 2.38 -2.38
C ALA A 813 -20.50 3.23 -1.78
N CYS A 814 -21.77 2.91 -2.10
CA CYS A 814 -22.93 3.54 -1.49
C CYS A 814 -22.97 3.28 0.03
N TYR A 815 -22.71 2.05 0.44
CA TYR A 815 -22.63 1.69 1.86
C TYR A 815 -21.58 2.49 2.63
N LYS A 816 -20.41 2.75 2.02
CA LYS A 816 -19.39 3.64 2.59
C LYS A 816 -19.90 5.09 2.70
N ASN A 817 -20.59 5.56 1.66
CA ASN A 817 -21.07 6.94 1.58
C ASN A 817 -22.20 7.24 2.57
N ASP A 818 -23.08 6.27 2.82
CA ASP A 818 -24.17 6.41 3.80
C ASP A 818 -23.65 6.60 5.25
N ARG A 819 -22.36 6.31 5.46
CA ARG A 819 -21.64 6.49 6.73
C ARG A 819 -20.56 7.58 6.64
N GLU A 820 -20.85 8.62 5.86
CA GLU A 820 -19.94 9.75 5.67
C GLU A 820 -19.49 10.36 7.01
N PHE A 821 -18.18 10.48 7.16
CA PHE A 821 -17.56 11.12 8.31
C PHE A 821 -17.62 12.65 8.17
N SER A 822 -17.47 13.34 9.29
CA SER A 822 -17.33 14.79 9.33
C SER A 822 -16.20 15.25 8.38
N ARG A 823 -16.41 16.35 7.67
CA ARG A 823 -15.38 16.97 6.83
C ARG A 823 -15.43 18.47 7.02
N VAL A 824 -14.26 19.10 7.03
CA VAL A 824 -14.17 20.56 7.12
C VAL A 824 -14.10 21.14 5.72
N ARG A 825 -15.01 22.07 5.43
CA ARG A 825 -15.02 22.81 4.17
C ARG A 825 -13.79 23.72 4.08
N PRO A 826 -13.33 24.04 2.86
CA PRO A 826 -12.37 25.12 2.66
C PRO A 826 -12.86 26.42 3.33
N VAL A 827 -11.94 27.17 3.93
CA VAL A 827 -12.25 28.40 4.71
C VAL A 827 -12.86 29.49 3.84
N SER A 828 -12.49 29.57 2.57
CA SER A 828 -13.04 30.53 1.60
C SER A 828 -13.59 29.82 0.37
N CYS A 829 -14.72 30.31 -0.10
CA CYS A 829 -15.29 29.96 -1.40
C CYS A 829 -15.49 31.24 -2.21
N ILE A 830 -14.92 31.29 -3.41
CA ILE A 830 -15.00 32.43 -4.32
C ILE A 830 -15.79 32.00 -5.56
N ASN A 831 -17.10 32.23 -5.51
CA ASN A 831 -18.06 31.77 -6.52
C ASN A 831 -18.75 32.90 -7.30
N ARG A 832 -18.59 34.16 -6.87
CA ARG A 832 -19.31 35.31 -7.44
C ARG A 832 -18.45 36.57 -7.49
N HIS A 833 -18.62 37.36 -8.55
CA HIS A 833 -18.04 38.68 -8.66
C HIS A 833 -18.96 39.61 -9.48
N ILE A 834 -19.11 40.88 -9.08
CA ILE A 834 -20.09 41.81 -9.69
C ILE A 834 -19.83 42.07 -11.18
N ASN A 835 -18.56 42.11 -11.58
CA ASN A 835 -18.15 42.33 -12.98
C ASN A 835 -18.20 41.06 -13.85
N GLU A 836 -18.56 39.90 -13.30
CA GLU A 836 -18.61 38.65 -14.08
C GLU A 836 -19.72 38.68 -15.14
N SER A 837 -20.85 39.34 -14.86
CA SER A 837 -21.97 39.49 -15.81
C SER A 837 -21.62 40.30 -17.05
N SER A 838 -20.50 41.05 -17.05
CA SER A 838 -20.04 41.81 -18.21
C SER A 838 -19.24 40.98 -19.23
N ILE A 839 -18.98 39.69 -18.94
CA ILE A 839 -18.20 38.80 -19.78
C ILE A 839 -19.13 38.01 -20.71
N GLU A 840 -19.11 38.32 -22.00
CA GLU A 840 -19.92 37.66 -23.04
C GLU A 840 -19.25 36.41 -23.66
N LEU A 841 -18.11 35.98 -23.12
CA LEU A 841 -17.36 34.82 -23.63
C LEU A 841 -18.09 33.50 -23.36
N CYS A 842 -18.70 32.98 -24.43
CA CYS A 842 -19.37 31.69 -24.51
C CYS A 842 -18.89 30.96 -25.76
N GLY A 843 -18.53 29.68 -25.64
CA GLY A 843 -17.80 28.91 -26.66
C GLY A 843 -18.26 29.10 -28.11
N LYS A 844 -17.30 29.05 -29.05
CA LYS A 844 -17.58 29.17 -30.48
C LYS A 844 -17.96 27.80 -31.04
N ALA A 845 -19.01 27.74 -31.85
CA ALA A 845 -19.25 26.58 -32.70
C ALA A 845 -18.22 26.63 -33.84
N GLY A 846 -17.63 25.49 -34.20
CA GLY A 846 -16.84 25.37 -35.41
C GLY A 846 -17.73 25.69 -36.62
N SER A 847 -17.66 26.92 -37.11
CA SER A 847 -18.25 27.25 -38.40
C SER A 847 -17.29 26.72 -39.47
N ILE A 848 -17.74 25.72 -40.23
CA ILE A 848 -17.08 25.36 -41.47
C ILE A 848 -17.31 26.53 -42.43
N TYR A 849 -16.38 27.48 -42.45
CA TYR A 849 -16.32 28.43 -43.54
C TYR A 849 -15.81 27.68 -44.76
N ILE A 850 -16.65 27.56 -45.79
CA ILE A 850 -16.22 27.11 -47.11
C ILE A 850 -15.08 28.04 -47.53
N ASN A 851 -13.85 27.53 -47.52
CA ASN A 851 -12.71 28.29 -47.97
C ASN A 851 -12.78 28.36 -49.50
N VAL A 852 -13.43 29.42 -49.99
CA VAL A 852 -13.67 29.66 -51.42
C VAL A 852 -12.36 29.60 -52.21
N ILE A 853 -11.22 29.94 -51.59
CA ILE A 853 -9.90 29.85 -52.20
C ILE A 853 -9.51 28.39 -52.49
N LEU A 854 -9.79 27.46 -51.56
CA LEU A 854 -9.51 26.04 -51.71
C LEU A 854 -10.45 25.37 -52.73
N LEU A 855 -11.71 25.83 -52.78
CA LEU A 855 -12.68 25.39 -53.78
C LEU A 855 -12.29 25.86 -55.20
N MET A 856 -11.82 27.10 -55.33
CA MET A 856 -11.31 27.64 -56.60
C MET A 856 -9.98 26.99 -57.01
N LEU A 857 -9.10 26.66 -56.06
CA LEU A 857 -7.89 25.86 -56.31
C LEU A 857 -8.24 24.45 -56.79
N GLY A 858 -9.22 23.78 -56.17
CA GLY A 858 -9.71 22.47 -56.61
C GLY A 858 -10.29 22.50 -58.03
N LEU A 859 -11.08 23.51 -58.36
CA LEU A 859 -11.61 23.71 -59.72
C LEU A 859 -10.51 24.03 -60.75
N SER A 860 -9.44 24.70 -60.33
CA SER A 860 -8.28 24.97 -61.22
C SER A 860 -7.41 23.74 -61.45
N LEU A 861 -7.28 22.86 -60.45
CA LEU A 861 -6.53 21.60 -60.53
C LEU A 861 -7.29 20.53 -61.34
N CYS A 862 -8.62 20.48 -61.27
CA CYS A 862 -9.44 19.60 -62.11
C CYS A 862 -9.48 19.98 -63.59
N ARG A 863 -8.93 21.13 -64.00
CA ARG A 863 -8.74 21.48 -65.42
C ARG A 863 -7.40 21.01 -65.99
N TYR A 864 -6.49 20.50 -65.16
CA TYR A 864 -5.15 20.06 -65.55
C TYR A 864 -4.90 18.54 -65.40
N LEU A 865 -5.91 17.79 -64.97
CA LEU A 865 -6.03 16.32 -65.11
C LEU A 865 -7.07 16.03 -66.20
#